data_AF-A0AAD1K1E4-F1
#
_entry.id   AF-A0AAD1K1E4-F1
#
_cell.length_a   1.000
_cell.length_b   1.000
_cell.length_c   1.000
_cell.angle_alpha   90.00
_cell.angle_beta   90.00
_cell.angle_gamma   90.00
#
_symmetry.space_group_name_H-M   'P 1'
#
loop_
_entity.id
_entity.type
_entity.pdbx_description
1 polymer ?
#
loop_
_entity_poly.entity_id
_entity_poly.type
_entity_poly.pdbx_seq_one_letter_code
_entity_poly.pdbx_strand_id
1 'polypeptide(L)'
;MKVKWKPIQGLVSLGVGLLLFSSIAPSAAAFTVQQSVTNENNVSVNIKQIDNFKNLFASVHAKPSDSLAQTLVSVLSHDKVGENGNLTVFASVRDVLKYSYPNATEDQLNGLTINGEQAVNWLHHVGYTATLVNRPLTTDEIKKELDASDPIIPILTNQNKDNWLDDSLAGVLYAHDDVESGTEKLHKSFIKSMGLGEAMVEDGQEAQPITFPDQSGAIDPIQSNDKYLWAQTIMNVKQDPSATNVQTLNTNTKNGVFASKVTNAGTSSTVEFTDPLLNGLKNKVPDSPAITFSASAQNKGWLPESKYGAPIDPGSGLRIEAMKASLYHLPQGESGGVSYTAFVQGTGWQAEQSNGGVAGTTGKALRMEAIKMRLTGSLAQKYSITYAVYVEGKGWTAYSKDNAMAGTTGQSRKITALSIYLQKKKFPKAPSDETKHSAVALVNLYEDAAHQKTVADLETFAGVSPTAAITSKQVMDWYHYLGLVFDTQNGRFSKAKSMSVNKSGRLYYTFLKAKTAPDNIQNWGMIGMGYNDNSFSYSPQQSFLNEDFAPSMYWSLRAKETSSQANDRMKTYDYDHIYTNDEQGKQASEYEEEVTLYNIRAKESTDTVDVNTPIDSPSSPATPVNAINAAYHPLAHFIPSGTQGQEPWCSEYISASAINTVNQITAATPQESRVTAQGVMQAFYPNVGLDQLKTMSGVNIDEYLKAIQSKYQVTADVENRTLSFDEVKKELDAGQMIQMDAYDQNETLPKGSEGNEGHALAIVGYILPADGDTTKHAPYYEVWNPWWGYTFYVSSKATYFNLEGTQYKWARTWHNWRKVTTSATTKTAPVIAQQKVASAPNPEAIKVKTLPQLSPKVSLYNPKTPNPTDYLFQDSPLPQNNVLKGLVSEMKPSITVYAPFYKDHFGYSQSKDNLVLKAWWNNKSPKFAPATRDTPISNFADDVDDLIGLGNEINAALAGDWATIVLVLVIAATNPEIMGAVTILQTLGVLSGVNLMFVVKTAYSYISKVNDTKKQFNSI
;
A
#
# COMPACT_ATOMS: atom_id res chain seq x y z
N MET A 1 33.96 -54.14 -33.88
CA MET A 1 35.00 -53.88 -32.86
C MET A 1 35.96 -52.81 -33.36
N LYS A 2 36.13 -51.71 -32.61
CA LYS A 2 37.20 -50.67 -32.63
C LYS A 2 36.60 -49.32 -32.15
N VAL A 3 37.32 -48.33 -31.60
CA VAL A 3 38.38 -48.32 -30.55
C VAL A 3 38.72 -46.85 -30.19
N LYS A 4 38.81 -46.54 -28.89
CA LYS A 4 39.49 -45.36 -28.28
C LYS A 4 38.98 -43.92 -28.57
N TRP A 5 39.67 -42.96 -27.93
CA TRP A 5 39.30 -41.57 -27.62
C TRP A 5 39.83 -40.50 -28.62
N LYS A 6 39.41 -39.25 -28.35
CA LYS A 6 39.86 -37.92 -28.87
C LYS A 6 41.39 -37.66 -28.65
N PRO A 7 42.01 -36.47 -28.94
CA PRO A 7 41.51 -35.15 -29.41
C PRO A 7 42.46 -34.37 -30.40
N ILE A 8 42.34 -33.02 -30.48
CA ILE A 8 43.38 -31.95 -30.71
C ILE A 8 43.50 -31.20 -32.10
N GLN A 9 43.47 -29.85 -32.02
CA GLN A 9 43.94 -28.75 -32.94
C GLN A 9 43.39 -28.64 -34.40
N GLY A 10 43.37 -27.48 -35.07
CA GLY A 10 43.60 -26.07 -34.63
C GLY A 10 43.77 -25.03 -35.79
N LEU A 11 43.26 -23.79 -35.59
CA LEU A 11 43.76 -22.41 -35.90
C LEU A 11 44.83 -22.20 -37.04
N VAL A 12 44.95 -21.07 -37.78
CA VAL A 12 44.27 -19.74 -37.85
C VAL A 12 44.65 -18.96 -39.14
N SER A 13 43.75 -18.09 -39.65
CA SER A 13 44.06 -16.77 -40.28
C SER A 13 42.75 -16.07 -40.74
N LEU A 14 42.13 -15.21 -39.94
CA LEU A 14 42.36 -13.75 -39.79
C LEU A 14 41.93 -12.85 -40.96
N GLY A 15 40.84 -12.11 -40.73
CA GLY A 15 40.43 -10.88 -41.43
C GLY A 15 39.55 -10.10 -40.46
N VAL A 16 39.90 -8.85 -40.13
CA VAL A 16 39.35 -8.13 -38.96
C VAL A 16 38.29 -7.10 -39.37
N GLY A 17 37.19 -7.06 -38.62
CA GLY A 17 36.17 -6.01 -38.68
C GLY A 17 35.30 -6.05 -37.43
N LEU A 18 35.70 -5.33 -36.37
CA LEU A 18 34.89 -5.22 -35.15
C LEU A 18 33.70 -4.28 -35.38
N LEU A 19 32.49 -4.80 -35.14
CA LEU A 19 31.38 -4.02 -34.59
C LEU A 19 30.75 -4.79 -33.44
N LEU A 20 30.33 -4.07 -32.40
CA LEU A 20 29.87 -4.64 -31.14
C LEU A 20 28.41 -5.08 -31.24
N PHE A 21 28.18 -6.37 -31.37
CA PHE A 21 26.88 -6.96 -31.01
C PHE A 21 26.85 -7.22 -29.50
N SER A 22 26.46 -6.20 -28.74
CA SER A 22 25.87 -6.42 -27.42
C SER A 22 24.61 -7.27 -27.63
N SER A 23 24.57 -8.46 -27.04
CA SER A 23 23.39 -9.33 -27.09
C SER A 23 22.24 -8.64 -26.33
N ILE A 24 21.32 -8.04 -27.07
CA ILE A 24 20.08 -7.51 -26.53
C ILE A 24 19.32 -8.70 -25.93
N ALA A 25 19.20 -8.75 -24.61
CA ALA A 25 18.23 -9.62 -23.96
C ALA A 25 16.83 -9.17 -24.41
N PRO A 26 15.94 -10.07 -24.85
CA PRO A 26 14.60 -9.68 -25.23
C PRO A 26 13.92 -9.03 -24.02
N SER A 27 13.37 -7.83 -24.22
CA SER A 27 12.51 -7.18 -23.24
C SER A 27 11.38 -8.13 -22.85
N ALA A 28 11.24 -8.44 -21.56
CA ALA A 28 10.08 -9.17 -21.08
C ALA A 28 8.80 -8.39 -21.43
N ALA A 29 7.74 -9.09 -21.82
CA ALA A 29 6.47 -8.45 -22.15
C ALA A 29 5.91 -7.70 -20.91
N ALA A 30 5.47 -6.46 -21.11
CA ALA A 30 5.01 -5.58 -20.02
C ALA A 30 3.70 -6.05 -19.37
N PHE A 31 2.87 -6.74 -20.14
CA PHE A 31 1.57 -7.25 -19.72
C PHE A 31 1.45 -8.75 -20.07
N THR A 32 0.47 -9.45 -19.47
CA THR A 32 0.23 -10.87 -19.68
C THR A 32 -1.15 -11.12 -20.24
N VAL A 33 -1.24 -11.96 -21.27
CA VAL A 33 -2.49 -12.34 -21.94
C VAL A 33 -2.88 -13.78 -21.58
N GLN A 34 -4.10 -13.95 -21.05
CA GLN A 34 -4.75 -15.26 -21.00
C GLN A 34 -5.52 -15.53 -22.29
N GLN A 35 -5.59 -16.82 -22.65
CA GLN A 35 -6.42 -17.33 -23.74
C GLN A 35 -7.37 -18.40 -23.18
N SER A 36 -8.66 -18.26 -23.45
CA SER A 36 -9.72 -19.21 -23.06
C SER A 36 -10.47 -19.70 -24.29
N VAL A 37 -10.58 -21.02 -24.46
CA VAL A 37 -11.28 -21.64 -25.59
C VAL A 37 -12.41 -22.53 -25.08
N THR A 38 -13.64 -22.24 -25.49
CA THR A 38 -14.86 -22.99 -25.14
C THR A 38 -15.56 -23.47 -26.40
N ASN A 39 -16.02 -24.72 -26.40
CA ASN A 39 -16.66 -25.37 -27.56
C ASN A 39 -17.99 -26.00 -27.15
N GLU A 40 -19.10 -25.55 -27.72
CA GLU A 40 -20.42 -26.16 -27.54
C GLU A 40 -21.21 -26.15 -28.85
N ASN A 41 -21.93 -27.23 -29.17
CA ASN A 41 -22.92 -27.29 -30.27
C ASN A 41 -22.43 -26.77 -31.64
N ASN A 42 -21.20 -27.12 -32.04
CA ASN A 42 -20.49 -26.65 -33.25
C ASN A 42 -20.13 -25.14 -33.28
N VAL A 43 -20.22 -24.44 -32.15
CA VAL A 43 -19.67 -23.10 -31.96
C VAL A 43 -18.38 -23.20 -31.13
N SER A 44 -17.31 -22.60 -31.64
CA SER A 44 -16.06 -22.38 -30.91
C SER A 44 -15.95 -20.90 -30.55
N VAL A 45 -15.67 -20.59 -29.28
CA VAL A 45 -15.37 -19.23 -28.81
C VAL A 45 -13.97 -19.23 -28.22
N ASN A 46 -13.12 -18.36 -28.74
CA ASN A 46 -11.71 -18.21 -28.35
C ASN A 46 -11.47 -16.75 -27.89
N ILE A 47 -11.47 -16.53 -26.59
CA ILE A 47 -11.26 -15.20 -25.98
C ILE A 47 -9.79 -15.03 -25.59
N LYS A 48 -9.20 -13.89 -25.89
CA LYS A 48 -7.89 -13.45 -25.39
C LYS A 48 -8.03 -12.14 -24.62
N GLN A 49 -7.42 -12.05 -23.44
CA GLN A 49 -7.57 -10.92 -22.52
C GLN A 49 -6.23 -10.56 -21.87
N ILE A 50 -5.92 -9.25 -21.79
CA ILE A 50 -4.86 -8.72 -20.92
C ILE A 50 -5.34 -8.79 -19.46
N ASP A 51 -4.71 -9.68 -18.68
CA ASP A 51 -5.14 -10.03 -17.31
C ASP A 51 -5.24 -8.81 -16.39
N ASN A 52 -4.23 -7.93 -16.46
CA ASN A 52 -4.05 -6.83 -15.53
C ASN A 52 -5.16 -5.77 -15.66
N PHE A 53 -5.87 -5.71 -16.79
CA PHE A 53 -6.81 -4.62 -17.08
C PHE A 53 -8.26 -4.91 -16.66
N LYS A 54 -8.55 -6.11 -16.12
CA LYS A 54 -9.91 -6.47 -15.68
C LYS A 54 -10.53 -5.44 -14.71
N ASN A 55 -9.69 -4.88 -13.83
CA ASN A 55 -10.05 -3.91 -12.79
C ASN A 55 -9.44 -2.51 -13.02
N LEU A 56 -9.03 -2.16 -14.26
CA LEU A 56 -8.18 -0.99 -14.58
C LEU A 56 -8.66 0.38 -14.07
N PHE A 57 -9.98 0.54 -13.87
CA PHE A 57 -10.62 1.76 -13.35
C PHE A 57 -11.34 1.56 -12.01
N ALA A 58 -11.16 0.43 -11.33
CA ALA A 58 -11.79 0.17 -10.04
C ALA A 58 -11.27 1.16 -8.98
N SER A 59 -12.18 1.87 -8.30
CA SER A 59 -11.91 2.96 -7.35
C SER A 59 -11.40 4.29 -7.96
N VAL A 60 -11.28 4.39 -9.29
CA VAL A 60 -10.79 5.62 -9.94
C VAL A 60 -11.89 6.68 -10.00
N HIS A 61 -11.69 7.78 -9.27
CA HIS A 61 -12.56 8.95 -9.24
C HIS A 61 -11.88 10.11 -9.95
N ALA A 62 -12.35 10.48 -11.14
CA ALA A 62 -11.82 11.60 -11.91
C ALA A 62 -12.95 12.35 -12.63
N LYS A 63 -12.71 13.63 -12.95
CA LYS A 63 -13.64 14.49 -13.70
C LYS A 63 -13.67 14.11 -15.19
N PRO A 64 -14.74 14.43 -15.95
CA PRO A 64 -14.80 14.09 -17.39
C PRO A 64 -13.58 14.58 -18.20
N SER A 65 -13.08 15.79 -17.92
CA SER A 65 -11.88 16.34 -18.56
C SER A 65 -10.56 15.60 -18.29
N ASP A 66 -10.54 14.66 -17.35
CA ASP A 66 -9.35 13.85 -17.02
C ASP A 66 -9.26 12.54 -17.82
N SER A 67 -10.27 12.18 -18.62
CA SER A 67 -10.44 10.81 -19.15
C SER A 67 -9.19 10.23 -19.84
N LEU A 68 -8.60 10.94 -20.81
CA LEU A 68 -7.36 10.50 -21.46
C LEU A 68 -6.18 10.45 -20.50
N ALA A 69 -5.96 11.49 -19.68
CA ALA A 69 -4.85 11.55 -18.73
C ALA A 69 -4.91 10.43 -17.69
N GLN A 70 -6.10 10.12 -17.17
CA GLN A 70 -6.32 9.05 -16.21
C GLN A 70 -6.16 7.66 -16.86
N THR A 71 -6.55 7.51 -18.12
CA THR A 71 -6.35 6.27 -18.87
C THR A 71 -4.87 5.95 -19.06
N LEU A 72 -4.03 6.96 -19.37
CA LEU A 72 -2.57 6.81 -19.45
C LEU A 72 -1.97 6.35 -18.11
N VAL A 73 -2.35 7.02 -17.01
CA VAL A 73 -1.90 6.69 -15.64
C VAL A 73 -2.31 5.27 -15.26
N SER A 74 -3.57 4.90 -15.51
CA SER A 74 -4.07 3.54 -15.23
C SER A 74 -3.29 2.48 -16.00
N VAL A 75 -3.03 2.66 -17.30
CA VAL A 75 -2.24 1.70 -18.12
C VAL A 75 -0.82 1.54 -17.59
N LEU A 76 -0.09 2.63 -17.32
CA LEU A 76 1.29 2.54 -16.82
C LEU A 76 1.39 1.91 -15.42
N SER A 77 0.40 2.12 -14.56
CA SER A 77 0.39 1.52 -13.20
C SER A 77 0.23 -0.01 -13.17
N HIS A 78 -0.02 -0.65 -14.32
CA HIS A 78 -0.27 -2.09 -14.45
C HIS A 78 0.82 -2.85 -15.25
N ASP A 79 1.94 -2.18 -15.60
CA ASP A 79 3.15 -2.77 -16.19
C ASP A 79 3.92 -3.61 -15.13
N LYS A 80 4.48 -4.76 -15.52
CA LYS A 80 5.05 -5.77 -14.60
C LYS A 80 6.55 -6.06 -14.76
N VAL A 81 7.32 -5.31 -15.56
CA VAL A 81 8.74 -5.67 -15.84
C VAL A 81 9.70 -5.34 -14.67
N GLY A 82 9.81 -6.25 -13.69
CA GLY A 82 10.97 -6.29 -12.77
C GLY A 82 10.80 -7.12 -11.50
N GLU A 83 11.79 -7.97 -11.18
CA GLU A 83 11.79 -8.91 -10.02
C GLU A 83 11.80 -8.26 -8.62
N ASN A 84 11.72 -6.92 -8.51
CA ASN A 84 11.52 -6.20 -7.26
C ASN A 84 10.52 -5.04 -7.38
N GLY A 85 9.56 -5.13 -8.32
CA GLY A 85 8.41 -4.21 -8.38
C GLY A 85 8.79 -2.74 -8.51
N ASN A 86 9.50 -2.37 -9.57
CA ASN A 86 9.84 -0.97 -9.83
C ASN A 86 8.56 -0.13 -9.92
N LEU A 87 8.50 0.94 -9.12
CA LEU A 87 7.43 1.94 -9.19
C LEU A 87 7.71 2.89 -10.37
N THR A 88 7.70 2.35 -11.59
CA THR A 88 8.41 2.94 -12.74
C THR A 88 7.91 4.34 -13.11
N VAL A 89 6.59 4.59 -12.99
CA VAL A 89 5.97 5.91 -13.12
C VAL A 89 4.83 6.03 -12.11
N PHE A 90 5.07 6.63 -10.94
CA PHE A 90 3.98 6.95 -9.99
C PHE A 90 3.35 8.31 -10.31
N ALA A 91 2.76 8.40 -11.50
CA ALA A 91 2.07 9.59 -11.98
C ALA A 91 0.62 9.68 -11.48
N SER A 92 0.13 10.90 -11.40
CA SER A 92 -1.28 11.25 -11.28
C SER A 92 -1.72 12.07 -12.50
N VAL A 93 -3.02 12.25 -12.70
CA VAL A 93 -3.54 13.15 -13.74
C VAL A 93 -2.96 14.56 -13.61
N ARG A 94 -2.73 15.03 -12.37
CA ARG A 94 -2.08 16.33 -12.11
C ARG A 94 -0.66 16.40 -12.70
N ASP A 95 0.09 15.30 -12.75
CA ASP A 95 1.42 15.26 -13.38
C ASP A 95 1.32 15.36 -14.92
N VAL A 96 0.36 14.65 -15.53
CA VAL A 96 0.09 14.71 -16.99
C VAL A 96 -0.34 16.12 -17.41
N LEU A 97 -1.24 16.75 -16.65
CA LEU A 97 -1.74 18.10 -16.91
C LEU A 97 -0.67 19.16 -16.64
N LYS A 98 0.12 19.06 -15.56
CA LYS A 98 1.23 19.98 -15.28
C LYS A 98 2.34 19.91 -16.35
N TYR A 99 2.63 18.75 -16.90
CA TYR A 99 3.55 18.63 -18.05
C TYR A 99 2.99 19.30 -19.31
N SER A 100 1.71 19.06 -19.60
CA SER A 100 1.03 19.58 -20.79
C SER A 100 0.74 21.09 -20.71
N TYR A 101 0.63 21.64 -19.50
CA TYR A 101 0.28 23.03 -19.21
C TYR A 101 1.13 23.59 -18.04
N PRO A 102 2.46 23.74 -18.21
CA PRO A 102 3.39 24.08 -17.12
C PRO A 102 3.21 25.48 -16.51
N ASN A 103 2.42 26.35 -17.17
CA ASN A 103 2.10 27.69 -16.70
C ASN A 103 0.65 27.80 -16.15
N ALA A 104 -0.11 26.71 -16.08
CA ALA A 104 -1.47 26.73 -15.53
C ALA A 104 -1.45 26.76 -14.00
N THR A 105 -2.32 27.59 -13.41
CA THR A 105 -2.57 27.59 -11.97
C THR A 105 -3.31 26.32 -11.52
N GLU A 106 -3.24 26.01 -10.23
CA GLU A 106 -3.87 24.80 -9.65
C GLU A 106 -5.39 24.72 -9.89
N ASP A 107 -6.07 25.87 -10.02
CA ASP A 107 -7.49 25.93 -10.36
C ASP A 107 -7.74 25.75 -11.87
N GLN A 108 -6.86 26.28 -12.72
CA GLN A 108 -6.94 26.08 -14.19
C GLN A 108 -6.71 24.61 -14.56
N LEU A 109 -5.81 23.90 -13.87
CA LEU A 109 -5.61 22.46 -14.04
C LEU A 109 -6.89 21.65 -13.76
N ASN A 110 -7.85 22.18 -13.00
CA ASN A 110 -9.14 21.51 -12.80
C ASN A 110 -10.08 21.61 -14.02
N GLY A 111 -9.87 22.58 -14.92
CA GLY A 111 -10.60 22.71 -16.18
C GLY A 111 -9.94 22.03 -17.38
N LEU A 112 -8.62 21.78 -17.34
CA LEU A 112 -7.88 21.33 -18.52
C LEU A 112 -8.05 19.82 -18.81
N THR A 113 -8.05 19.50 -20.11
CA THR A 113 -7.97 18.16 -20.72
C THR A 113 -6.73 18.09 -21.63
N ILE A 114 -6.40 16.92 -22.17
CA ILE A 114 -5.31 16.72 -23.15
C ILE A 114 -5.78 15.99 -24.41
N ASN A 115 -5.09 16.24 -25.51
CA ASN A 115 -5.27 15.49 -26.77
C ASN A 115 -4.25 14.34 -26.91
N GLY A 116 -4.40 13.52 -27.97
CA GLY A 116 -3.53 12.37 -28.24
C GLY A 116 -2.06 12.69 -28.50
N GLU A 117 -1.73 13.91 -28.96
CA GLU A 117 -0.35 14.34 -29.18
C GLU A 117 0.33 14.72 -27.86
N GLN A 118 -0.38 15.46 -26.99
CA GLN A 118 0.06 15.74 -25.62
C GLN A 118 0.23 14.45 -24.80
N ALA A 119 -0.67 13.49 -24.96
CA ALA A 119 -0.58 12.16 -24.36
C ALA A 119 0.70 11.42 -24.75
N VAL A 120 1.01 11.33 -26.05
CA VAL A 120 2.24 10.67 -26.53
C VAL A 120 3.50 11.42 -26.12
N ASN A 121 3.49 12.76 -26.21
CA ASN A 121 4.60 13.60 -25.73
C ASN A 121 4.84 13.46 -24.21
N TRP A 122 3.81 13.13 -23.42
CA TRP A 122 3.94 12.82 -22.00
C TRP A 122 4.48 11.42 -21.75
N LEU A 123 4.01 10.40 -22.49
CA LEU A 123 4.57 9.05 -22.42
C LEU A 123 6.08 9.06 -22.71
N HIS A 124 6.51 9.78 -23.74
CA HIS A 124 7.94 9.96 -24.08
C HIS A 124 8.71 10.64 -22.94
N HIS A 125 8.12 11.63 -22.27
CA HIS A 125 8.73 12.31 -21.13
C HIS A 125 8.97 11.40 -19.92
N VAL A 126 8.03 10.49 -19.62
CA VAL A 126 8.15 9.52 -18.51
C VAL A 126 8.88 8.22 -18.88
N GLY A 127 9.58 8.20 -20.03
CA GLY A 127 10.45 7.09 -20.43
C GLY A 127 9.75 5.93 -21.15
N TYR A 128 8.59 6.17 -21.76
CA TYR A 128 7.88 5.22 -22.61
C TYR A 128 7.84 5.69 -24.07
N THR A 129 8.26 4.86 -25.01
CA THR A 129 7.89 5.05 -26.42
C THR A 129 6.38 4.83 -26.58
N ALA A 130 5.79 5.54 -27.53
CA ALA A 130 4.37 5.45 -27.88
C ALA A 130 4.14 6.07 -29.26
N THR A 131 3.10 5.61 -29.96
CA THR A 131 2.73 6.05 -31.32
C THR A 131 1.26 6.49 -31.35
N LEU A 132 0.98 7.67 -31.91
CA LEU A 132 -0.38 8.14 -32.19
C LEU A 132 -0.77 7.79 -33.63
N VAL A 133 -1.96 7.23 -33.81
CA VAL A 133 -2.57 6.89 -35.10
C VAL A 133 -3.91 7.63 -35.23
N ASN A 134 -4.07 8.43 -36.29
CA ASN A 134 -5.27 9.25 -36.52
C ASN A 134 -6.41 8.49 -37.21
N ARG A 135 -6.74 7.30 -36.69
CA ARG A 135 -7.88 6.46 -37.08
C ARG A 135 -8.12 5.34 -36.05
N PRO A 136 -9.28 4.66 -36.10
CA PRO A 136 -9.44 3.29 -35.62
C PRO A 136 -8.41 2.33 -36.20
N LEU A 137 -8.10 1.27 -35.46
CA LEU A 137 -7.38 0.10 -35.96
C LEU A 137 -8.36 -0.89 -36.63
N THR A 138 -7.87 -1.75 -37.51
CA THR A 138 -8.66 -2.87 -38.04
C THR A 138 -8.63 -4.08 -37.09
N THR A 139 -9.57 -5.01 -37.22
CA THR A 139 -9.53 -6.35 -36.58
C THR A 139 -8.12 -6.97 -36.57
N ASP A 140 -7.46 -7.10 -37.74
CA ASP A 140 -6.11 -7.69 -37.82
C ASP A 140 -5.05 -6.93 -37.02
N GLU A 141 -5.14 -5.59 -36.95
CA GLU A 141 -4.24 -4.75 -36.17
C GLU A 141 -4.50 -4.87 -34.67
N ILE A 142 -5.78 -4.84 -34.25
CA ILE A 142 -6.17 -5.00 -32.84
C ILE A 142 -5.72 -6.36 -32.32
N LYS A 143 -6.02 -7.43 -33.05
CA LYS A 143 -5.59 -8.80 -32.73
C LYS A 143 -4.08 -8.92 -32.62
N LYS A 144 -3.34 -8.32 -33.55
CA LYS A 144 -1.87 -8.36 -33.58
C LYS A 144 -1.23 -7.70 -32.36
N GLU A 145 -1.68 -6.50 -31.97
CA GLU A 145 -1.09 -5.80 -30.81
C GLU A 145 -1.55 -6.44 -29.48
N LEU A 146 -2.84 -6.81 -29.35
CA LEU A 146 -3.33 -7.51 -28.15
C LEU A 146 -2.68 -8.89 -27.98
N ASP A 147 -2.44 -9.65 -29.05
CA ASP A 147 -1.70 -10.92 -29.01
C ASP A 147 -0.22 -10.72 -28.61
N ALA A 148 0.37 -9.57 -28.92
CA ALA A 148 1.70 -9.18 -28.44
C ALA A 148 1.71 -8.73 -26.97
N SER A 149 0.55 -8.68 -26.31
CA SER A 149 0.34 -8.08 -24.99
C SER A 149 0.60 -6.56 -24.96
N ASP A 150 0.48 -5.88 -26.10
CA ASP A 150 0.66 -4.43 -26.21
C ASP A 150 -0.67 -3.69 -25.98
N PRO A 151 -0.70 -2.69 -25.08
CA PRO A 151 -1.94 -1.97 -24.76
C PRO A 151 -2.32 -1.00 -25.89
N ILE A 152 -3.60 -0.98 -26.22
CA ILE A 152 -4.19 -0.10 -27.23
C ILE A 152 -5.18 0.85 -26.53
N ILE A 153 -4.97 2.15 -26.68
CA ILE A 153 -5.77 3.20 -26.06
C ILE A 153 -6.57 3.92 -27.15
N PRO A 154 -7.83 3.52 -27.44
CA PRO A 154 -8.73 4.29 -28.29
C PRO A 154 -9.09 5.64 -27.64
N ILE A 155 -8.99 6.71 -28.43
CA ILE A 155 -9.52 8.04 -28.12
C ILE A 155 -10.85 8.19 -28.86
N LEU A 156 -11.89 8.52 -28.11
CA LEU A 156 -13.29 8.56 -28.51
C LEU A 156 -13.80 10.01 -28.49
N THR A 157 -14.70 10.34 -29.41
CA THR A 157 -15.31 11.68 -29.52
C THR A 157 -16.83 11.57 -29.49
N ASN A 158 -17.48 12.30 -28.59
CA ASN A 158 -18.92 12.23 -28.40
C ASN A 158 -19.66 12.80 -29.62
N GLN A 159 -20.69 12.11 -30.08
CA GLN A 159 -21.56 12.56 -31.18
C GLN A 159 -22.76 13.38 -30.67
N ASN A 160 -23.07 13.32 -29.38
CA ASN A 160 -24.02 14.23 -28.74
C ASN A 160 -23.34 15.54 -28.35
N LYS A 161 -23.73 16.63 -29.03
CA LYS A 161 -23.10 17.94 -28.86
C LYS A 161 -23.35 18.54 -27.48
N ASP A 162 -24.43 18.18 -26.77
CA ASP A 162 -24.73 18.71 -25.44
C ASP A 162 -23.65 18.36 -24.40
N ASN A 163 -22.91 17.26 -24.61
CA ASN A 163 -21.95 16.66 -23.69
C ASN A 163 -20.48 16.75 -24.18
N TRP A 164 -20.08 17.98 -24.44
CA TRP A 164 -18.80 18.47 -24.98
C TRP A 164 -17.52 18.15 -24.17
N LEU A 165 -17.62 17.68 -22.91
CA LEU A 165 -16.43 17.30 -22.13
C LEU A 165 -15.85 15.95 -22.57
N ASP A 166 -16.67 15.10 -23.18
CA ASP A 166 -16.30 13.74 -23.58
C ASP A 166 -15.71 13.67 -25.02
N ASP A 167 -15.37 14.82 -25.63
CA ASP A 167 -14.65 14.92 -26.91
C ASP A 167 -13.18 14.46 -26.82
N SER A 168 -12.70 14.11 -25.62
CA SER A 168 -11.41 13.45 -25.39
C SER A 168 -11.56 12.30 -24.38
N LEU A 169 -12.71 11.62 -24.42
CA LEU A 169 -12.94 10.36 -23.71
C LEU A 169 -11.92 9.32 -24.19
N ALA A 170 -11.33 8.56 -23.27
CA ALA A 170 -10.47 7.44 -23.60
C ALA A 170 -11.00 6.13 -23.06
N GLY A 171 -10.68 5.05 -23.76
CA GLY A 171 -10.83 3.69 -23.28
C GLY A 171 -9.54 2.91 -23.44
N VAL A 172 -9.57 1.65 -23.03
CA VAL A 172 -8.51 0.66 -23.29
C VAL A 172 -9.16 -0.55 -23.92
N LEU A 173 -8.67 -0.91 -25.11
CA LEU A 173 -8.91 -2.21 -25.71
C LEU A 173 -8.10 -3.23 -24.90
N TYR A 174 -8.80 -4.16 -24.24
CA TYR A 174 -8.19 -5.04 -23.25
C TYR A 174 -8.39 -6.54 -23.53
N ALA A 175 -9.35 -6.89 -24.39
CA ALA A 175 -9.65 -8.25 -24.79
C ALA A 175 -10.21 -8.29 -26.22
N HIS A 176 -10.13 -9.47 -26.84
CA HIS A 176 -10.77 -9.79 -28.12
C HIS A 176 -11.22 -11.25 -28.17
N ASP A 177 -12.20 -11.57 -29.02
CA ASP A 177 -12.68 -12.92 -29.26
C ASP A 177 -12.68 -13.33 -30.73
N ASP A 178 -12.58 -14.64 -30.97
CA ASP A 178 -12.90 -15.27 -32.25
C ASP A 178 -14.01 -16.30 -32.01
N VAL A 179 -15.17 -16.06 -32.63
CA VAL A 179 -16.33 -16.96 -32.62
C VAL A 179 -16.46 -17.63 -33.98
N GLU A 180 -16.30 -18.94 -34.04
CA GLU A 180 -16.45 -19.74 -35.26
C GLU A 180 -17.68 -20.64 -35.18
N SER A 181 -18.54 -20.59 -36.21
CA SER A 181 -19.76 -21.40 -36.32
C SER A 181 -19.94 -21.88 -37.76
N GLY A 182 -19.63 -23.15 -38.02
CA GLY A 182 -19.69 -23.75 -39.36
C GLY A 182 -18.72 -23.10 -40.35
N THR A 183 -19.23 -22.20 -41.21
CA THR A 183 -18.42 -21.40 -42.14
C THR A 183 -18.37 -19.91 -41.78
N GLU A 184 -19.14 -19.49 -40.79
CA GLU A 184 -19.19 -18.10 -40.33
C GLU A 184 -18.14 -17.88 -39.24
N LYS A 185 -17.49 -16.72 -39.29
CA LYS A 185 -16.61 -16.22 -38.24
C LYS A 185 -17.06 -14.83 -37.85
N LEU A 186 -17.11 -14.57 -36.55
CA LEU A 186 -17.35 -13.26 -35.96
C LEU A 186 -16.20 -12.95 -35.03
N HIS A 187 -15.72 -11.72 -35.07
CA HIS A 187 -14.69 -11.20 -34.18
C HIS A 187 -15.26 -10.03 -33.39
N LYS A 188 -14.98 -9.98 -32.08
CA LYS A 188 -15.31 -8.83 -31.23
C LYS A 188 -14.10 -8.37 -30.44
N SER A 189 -14.02 -7.06 -30.24
CA SER A 189 -12.99 -6.40 -29.44
C SER A 189 -13.64 -5.58 -28.32
N PHE A 190 -13.09 -5.66 -27.11
CA PHE A 190 -13.72 -5.16 -25.89
C PHE A 190 -13.01 -3.89 -25.40
N ILE A 191 -13.71 -2.76 -25.44
CA ILE A 191 -13.25 -1.45 -24.96
C ILE A 191 -13.80 -1.21 -23.56
N LYS A 192 -12.90 -1.01 -22.59
CA LYS A 192 -13.26 -0.55 -21.25
C LYS A 192 -12.94 0.93 -21.11
N SER A 193 -13.88 1.73 -20.64
CA SER A 193 -13.70 3.16 -20.38
C SER A 193 -13.98 3.51 -18.92
N MET A 194 -13.53 4.68 -18.50
CA MET A 194 -13.86 5.23 -17.19
C MET A 194 -15.26 5.86 -17.24
N GLY A 195 -16.09 5.61 -16.23
CA GLY A 195 -17.44 6.18 -16.09
C GLY A 195 -18.54 5.54 -16.93
N LEU A 196 -18.26 5.14 -18.18
CA LEU A 196 -19.28 4.53 -19.07
C LEU A 196 -19.25 2.99 -19.12
N GLY A 197 -18.28 2.35 -18.46
CA GLY A 197 -18.19 0.89 -18.36
C GLY A 197 -17.52 0.25 -19.57
N GLU A 198 -18.18 -0.74 -20.18
CA GLU A 198 -17.61 -1.58 -21.23
C GLU A 198 -18.47 -1.58 -22.50
N ALA A 199 -17.83 -1.59 -23.66
CA ALA A 199 -18.48 -1.69 -24.97
C ALA A 199 -17.78 -2.73 -25.86
N MET A 200 -18.56 -3.36 -26.72
CA MET A 200 -18.08 -4.27 -27.77
C MET A 200 -18.00 -3.55 -29.11
N VAL A 201 -16.94 -3.83 -29.86
CA VAL A 201 -16.77 -3.46 -31.27
C VAL A 201 -16.74 -4.75 -32.08
N GLU A 202 -17.59 -4.86 -33.10
CA GLU A 202 -17.68 -6.03 -33.98
C GLU A 202 -16.86 -5.80 -35.27
N ASP A 203 -16.41 -6.88 -35.91
CA ASP A 203 -15.60 -6.85 -37.14
C ASP A 203 -16.16 -5.91 -38.23
N GLY A 204 -15.34 -4.95 -38.67
CA GLY A 204 -15.71 -3.92 -39.65
C GLY A 204 -16.59 -2.79 -39.12
N GLN A 205 -16.89 -2.76 -37.81
CA GLN A 205 -17.63 -1.68 -37.14
C GLN A 205 -16.73 -0.69 -36.38
N GLU A 206 -15.40 -0.81 -36.47
CA GLU A 206 -14.43 -0.03 -35.69
C GLU A 206 -14.48 1.47 -35.99
N ALA A 207 -14.96 1.82 -37.20
CA ALA A 207 -15.18 3.20 -37.65
C ALA A 207 -16.64 3.68 -37.51
N GLN A 208 -17.51 2.91 -36.83
CA GLN A 208 -18.90 3.29 -36.57
C GLN A 208 -19.09 3.87 -35.14
N PRO A 209 -20.16 4.64 -34.88
CA PRO A 209 -20.42 5.18 -33.54
C PRO A 209 -20.79 4.08 -32.52
N ILE A 210 -19.92 3.90 -31.53
CA ILE A 210 -20.01 2.92 -30.44
C ILE A 210 -21.04 3.40 -29.40
N THR A 211 -21.73 2.47 -28.73
CA THR A 211 -22.66 2.75 -27.62
C THR A 211 -22.29 1.85 -26.44
N PHE A 212 -22.28 2.39 -25.21
CA PHE A 212 -21.92 1.66 -23.99
C PHE A 212 -23.19 1.14 -23.29
N PRO A 213 -23.41 -0.19 -23.13
CA PRO A 213 -24.59 -0.72 -22.45
C PRO A 213 -24.63 -0.50 -20.93
N ASP A 214 -23.48 -0.47 -20.23
CA ASP A 214 -23.41 -0.48 -18.76
C ASP A 214 -23.61 0.90 -18.08
N GLN A 215 -24.39 1.77 -18.71
CA GLN A 215 -24.64 3.15 -18.24
C GLN A 215 -25.46 3.25 -16.94
N SER A 216 -25.87 2.12 -16.35
CA SER A 216 -26.59 2.07 -15.06
C SER A 216 -25.78 2.59 -13.86
N GLY A 217 -24.44 2.58 -13.95
CA GLY A 217 -23.53 3.09 -12.92
C GLY A 217 -23.08 4.55 -13.09
N ALA A 218 -23.52 5.25 -14.14
CA ALA A 218 -23.12 6.63 -14.38
C ALA A 218 -23.65 7.59 -13.30
N ILE A 219 -22.89 8.62 -12.94
CA ILE A 219 -23.31 9.65 -11.97
C ILE A 219 -24.35 10.60 -12.60
N ASP A 220 -24.26 10.85 -13.91
CA ASP A 220 -25.20 11.66 -14.68
C ASP A 220 -26.02 10.79 -15.67
N PRO A 221 -27.36 10.74 -15.53
CA PRO A 221 -28.23 10.01 -16.46
C PRO A 221 -28.22 10.50 -17.91
N ILE A 222 -27.73 11.71 -18.20
CA ILE A 222 -27.76 12.28 -19.57
C ILE A 222 -26.87 11.49 -20.54
N GLN A 223 -25.78 10.91 -20.05
CA GLN A 223 -24.86 10.10 -20.84
C GLN A 223 -25.52 8.83 -21.42
N SER A 224 -26.74 8.44 -20.97
CA SER A 224 -27.38 7.16 -21.28
C SER A 224 -27.92 6.97 -22.71
N ASN A 225 -27.64 7.90 -23.63
CA ASN A 225 -28.02 7.82 -25.04
C ASN A 225 -26.89 8.26 -25.99
N ASP A 226 -25.72 8.60 -25.44
CA ASP A 226 -24.60 9.15 -26.20
C ASP A 226 -23.92 8.07 -27.05
N LYS A 227 -23.44 8.49 -28.23
CA LYS A 227 -22.70 7.65 -29.17
C LYS A 227 -21.30 8.21 -29.37
N TYR A 228 -20.32 7.32 -29.43
CA TYR A 228 -18.91 7.69 -29.40
C TYR A 228 -18.20 7.21 -30.65
N LEU A 229 -17.62 8.13 -31.42
CA LEU A 229 -16.83 7.78 -32.59
C LEU A 229 -15.37 7.57 -32.19
N TRP A 230 -14.78 6.43 -32.55
CA TRP A 230 -13.35 6.20 -32.37
C TRP A 230 -12.57 7.05 -33.39
N ALA A 231 -11.81 8.03 -32.90
CA ALA A 231 -11.17 9.06 -33.73
C ALA A 231 -9.66 8.87 -33.86
N GLN A 232 -8.97 8.51 -32.77
CA GLN A 232 -7.52 8.28 -32.74
C GLN A 232 -7.19 7.06 -31.88
N THR A 233 -5.97 6.55 -32.01
CA THR A 233 -5.46 5.42 -31.22
C THR A 233 -4.04 5.71 -30.75
N ILE A 234 -3.75 5.51 -29.46
CA ILE A 234 -2.37 5.41 -28.97
C ILE A 234 -2.02 3.93 -28.85
N MET A 235 -0.87 3.55 -29.42
CA MET A 235 -0.38 2.17 -29.47
C MET A 235 1.14 2.13 -29.24
N ASN A 236 1.71 0.92 -29.15
CA ASN A 236 3.15 0.71 -28.89
C ASN A 236 3.67 1.39 -27.60
N VAL A 237 2.84 1.46 -26.56
CA VAL A 237 3.23 2.03 -25.25
C VAL A 237 4.21 1.06 -24.56
N LYS A 238 5.51 1.33 -24.69
CA LYS A 238 6.61 0.41 -24.31
C LYS A 238 7.73 1.21 -23.64
N GLN A 239 8.36 0.66 -22.60
CA GLN A 239 9.50 1.34 -21.95
C GLN A 239 10.63 1.61 -22.97
N ASP A 240 11.23 2.81 -22.92
CA ASP A 240 12.31 3.20 -23.83
C ASP A 240 13.61 2.43 -23.53
N PRO A 241 14.16 1.64 -24.47
CA PRO A 241 15.43 0.94 -24.30
C PRO A 241 16.64 1.90 -24.15
N SER A 242 16.49 3.20 -24.42
CA SER A 242 17.53 4.22 -24.16
C SER A 242 17.79 4.47 -22.66
N ALA A 243 16.98 3.90 -21.76
CA ALA A 243 17.29 3.75 -20.33
C ALA A 243 18.60 2.99 -20.05
N THR A 244 19.24 2.42 -21.08
CA THR A 244 20.61 1.91 -21.07
C THR A 244 21.70 3.00 -21.06
N ASN A 245 21.36 4.29 -21.13
CA ASN A 245 22.28 5.44 -21.00
C ASN A 245 22.84 5.59 -19.57
N VAL A 246 23.68 4.64 -19.19
CA VAL A 246 24.34 4.52 -17.89
C VAL A 246 25.61 5.36 -17.86
N GLN A 247 25.63 6.41 -17.03
CA GLN A 247 26.89 7.06 -16.66
C GLN A 247 27.45 6.38 -15.41
N THR A 248 28.63 5.78 -15.52
CA THR A 248 29.36 5.20 -14.39
C THR A 248 30.44 6.17 -13.88
N LEU A 249 30.33 6.53 -12.62
CA LEU A 249 31.42 7.18 -11.88
C LEU A 249 32.33 6.10 -11.28
N ASN A 250 33.63 6.39 -11.26
CA ASN A 250 34.65 5.55 -10.63
C ASN A 250 35.01 6.12 -9.25
N THR A 251 35.42 5.25 -8.32
CA THR A 251 35.87 5.61 -6.98
C THR A 251 37.03 6.63 -7.01
N ASN A 252 36.83 7.80 -6.39
CA ASN A 252 37.86 8.75 -6.00
C ASN A 252 37.52 9.30 -4.61
N THR A 253 37.77 8.46 -3.62
CA THR A 253 37.60 8.74 -2.19
C THR A 253 38.38 9.98 -1.73
N LYS A 254 39.58 10.28 -2.25
CA LYS A 254 40.33 11.50 -1.83
C LYS A 254 39.47 12.75 -2.01
N ASN A 255 38.79 12.81 -3.15
CA ASN A 255 37.89 13.90 -3.49
C ASN A 255 36.46 13.70 -2.98
N GLY A 256 36.12 12.58 -2.32
CA GLY A 256 34.80 12.29 -1.76
C GLY A 256 33.80 11.61 -2.70
N VAL A 257 34.29 10.96 -3.76
CA VAL A 257 33.48 10.31 -4.80
C VAL A 257 33.62 8.79 -4.69
N PHE A 258 32.50 8.08 -4.74
CA PHE A 258 32.42 6.62 -4.75
C PHE A 258 31.89 6.13 -6.09
N ALA A 259 32.17 4.88 -6.44
CA ALA A 259 31.62 4.30 -7.66
C ALA A 259 30.08 4.24 -7.61
N SER A 260 29.45 4.79 -8.65
CA SER A 260 27.99 4.85 -8.76
C SER A 260 27.53 4.80 -10.20
N LYS A 261 26.38 4.18 -10.42
CA LYS A 261 25.67 4.06 -11.69
C LYS A 261 24.53 5.09 -11.70
N VAL A 262 24.66 6.12 -12.54
CA VAL A 262 23.56 7.05 -12.83
C VAL A 262 22.81 6.52 -14.05
N THR A 263 21.50 6.32 -13.92
CA THR A 263 20.63 5.84 -15.01
C THR A 263 19.54 6.88 -15.24
N ASN A 264 19.42 7.41 -16.45
CA ASN A 264 18.38 8.37 -16.82
C ASN A 264 17.41 7.73 -17.83
N ALA A 265 16.12 8.05 -17.75
CA ALA A 265 15.09 7.53 -18.65
C ALA A 265 13.98 8.58 -18.82
N GLY A 266 13.88 9.25 -19.97
CA GLY A 266 13.11 10.48 -20.06
C GLY A 266 13.70 11.55 -19.11
N THR A 267 12.87 12.23 -18.32
CA THR A 267 13.32 13.17 -17.26
C THR A 267 13.70 12.49 -15.94
N SER A 268 13.36 11.21 -15.78
CA SER A 268 13.69 10.37 -14.63
C SER A 268 15.19 10.22 -14.44
N SER A 269 15.67 10.17 -13.19
CA SER A 269 17.03 9.75 -12.87
C SER A 269 17.11 8.87 -11.62
N THR A 270 17.96 7.85 -11.69
CA THR A 270 18.30 7.02 -10.52
C THR A 270 19.81 7.06 -10.31
N VAL A 271 20.24 6.95 -9.05
CA VAL A 271 21.64 6.72 -8.69
C VAL A 271 21.72 5.50 -7.80
N GLU A 272 22.42 4.49 -8.27
CA GLU A 272 22.78 3.29 -7.52
C GLU A 272 24.27 3.38 -7.15
N PHE A 273 24.61 3.19 -5.88
CA PHE A 273 26.01 3.18 -5.45
C PHE A 273 26.59 1.75 -5.52
N THR A 274 27.51 1.55 -6.46
CA THR A 274 28.09 0.24 -6.82
C THR A 274 29.45 -0.01 -6.16
N ASP A 275 30.00 0.99 -5.46
CA ASP A 275 31.31 0.91 -4.79
C ASP A 275 31.38 -0.21 -3.73
N PRO A 276 32.36 -1.14 -3.83
CA PRO A 276 32.52 -2.22 -2.85
C PRO A 276 32.74 -1.75 -1.41
N LEU A 277 33.31 -0.55 -1.19
CA LEU A 277 33.51 0.01 0.15
C LEU A 277 32.17 0.22 0.87
N LEU A 278 31.10 0.49 0.13
CA LEU A 278 29.76 0.77 0.66
C LEU A 278 28.98 -0.49 1.05
N ASN A 279 29.49 -1.68 0.73
CA ASN A 279 28.87 -2.95 1.15
C ASN A 279 28.97 -3.20 2.66
N GLY A 280 29.80 -2.44 3.38
CA GLY A 280 29.80 -2.38 4.84
C GLY A 280 28.67 -1.52 5.44
N LEU A 281 27.97 -0.73 4.62
CA LEU A 281 26.98 0.28 5.04
C LEU A 281 25.55 -0.03 4.61
N LYS A 282 25.37 -0.75 3.49
CA LYS A 282 24.05 -1.24 3.05
C LYS A 282 23.45 -2.15 4.13
N ASN A 283 22.13 -2.13 4.28
CA ASN A 283 21.38 -2.90 5.27
C ASN A 283 21.90 -4.35 5.38
N LYS A 284 22.27 -4.74 6.59
CA LYS A 284 22.76 -6.05 6.95
C LYS A 284 21.83 -6.63 8.00
N VAL A 285 20.98 -7.55 7.55
CA VAL A 285 20.26 -8.50 8.40
C VAL A 285 21.26 -8.99 9.46
N PRO A 286 21.03 -8.72 10.75
CA PRO A 286 22.09 -8.80 11.75
C PRO A 286 22.58 -10.25 11.89
N ASP A 287 23.84 -10.49 11.52
CA ASP A 287 24.50 -11.80 11.61
C ASP A 287 24.47 -12.26 13.07
N SER A 288 23.53 -13.16 13.36
CA SER A 288 23.08 -13.46 14.72
C SER A 288 23.37 -14.92 15.05
N PRO A 289 24.00 -15.19 16.20
CA PRO A 289 24.31 -16.54 16.62
C PRO A 289 23.02 -17.34 16.76
N ALA A 290 22.99 -18.48 16.09
CA ALA A 290 21.85 -19.38 16.08
C ALA A 290 22.26 -20.77 16.59
N ILE A 291 21.28 -21.51 17.11
CA ILE A 291 21.49 -22.85 17.66
C ILE A 291 20.76 -23.89 16.81
N THR A 292 21.46 -24.96 16.45
CA THR A 292 20.86 -26.20 15.97
C THR A 292 20.83 -27.24 17.08
N PHE A 293 19.83 -28.12 17.05
CA PHE A 293 19.80 -29.28 17.94
C PHE A 293 19.01 -30.44 17.34
N SER A 294 19.28 -31.65 17.82
CA SER A 294 18.58 -32.87 17.40
C SER A 294 18.49 -33.82 18.60
N ALA A 295 17.45 -34.65 18.64
CA ALA A 295 17.25 -35.66 19.68
C ALA A 295 17.13 -37.05 19.06
N SER A 296 17.61 -38.07 19.78
CA SER A 296 17.40 -39.47 19.45
C SER A 296 16.27 -40.02 20.30
N ALA A 297 15.24 -40.58 19.68
CA ALA A 297 14.02 -41.04 20.35
C ALA A 297 13.80 -42.55 20.23
N GLN A 298 13.13 -43.12 21.23
CA GLN A 298 12.77 -44.54 21.28
C GLN A 298 12.16 -45.02 19.95
N ASN A 299 12.74 -46.09 19.40
CA ASN A 299 12.31 -46.76 18.17
C ASN A 299 12.26 -45.86 16.90
N LYS A 300 12.78 -44.63 16.97
CA LYS A 300 12.87 -43.69 15.82
C LYS A 300 14.30 -43.27 15.50
N GLY A 301 15.25 -43.40 16.44
CA GLY A 301 16.61 -42.92 16.24
C GLY A 301 16.67 -41.39 16.22
N TRP A 302 17.67 -40.84 15.53
CA TRP A 302 17.86 -39.39 15.43
C TRP A 302 16.75 -38.73 14.59
N LEU A 303 16.08 -37.77 15.20
CA LEU A 303 15.09 -36.90 14.58
C LEU A 303 15.77 -35.80 13.75
N PRO A 304 15.06 -35.16 12.80
CA PRO A 304 15.56 -34.00 12.07
C PRO A 304 16.13 -32.91 12.99
N GLU A 305 17.08 -32.15 12.45
CA GLU A 305 17.70 -31.05 13.18
C GLU A 305 16.78 -29.83 13.24
N SER A 306 16.49 -29.37 14.45
CA SER A 306 15.71 -28.16 14.73
C SER A 306 16.61 -26.91 14.79
N LYS A 307 16.00 -25.75 14.55
CA LYS A 307 16.62 -24.42 14.50
C LYS A 307 15.68 -23.39 15.16
N TYR A 308 16.21 -22.21 15.51
CA TYR A 308 15.44 -21.04 15.99
C TYR A 308 14.49 -21.27 17.20
N GLY A 309 14.65 -22.33 17.98
CA GLY A 309 13.83 -22.62 19.16
C GLY A 309 12.72 -23.66 18.98
N ALA A 310 12.43 -24.08 17.75
CA ALA A 310 11.35 -25.03 17.44
C ALA A 310 11.45 -26.34 18.27
N PRO A 311 10.42 -26.73 19.05
CA PRO A 311 10.50 -27.90 19.93
C PRO A 311 10.63 -29.21 19.16
N ILE A 312 11.56 -30.07 19.58
CA ILE A 312 11.64 -31.45 19.10
C ILE A 312 10.76 -32.33 20.00
N ASP A 313 9.70 -32.88 19.40
CA ASP A 313 8.83 -33.92 19.97
C ASP A 313 8.74 -35.12 18.99
N PRO A 314 9.11 -36.34 19.38
CA PRO A 314 8.95 -37.56 18.57
C PRO A 314 7.48 -38.00 18.42
N GLY A 315 6.55 -37.41 19.17
CA GLY A 315 5.15 -37.82 19.26
C GLY A 315 4.93 -39.10 20.07
N SER A 316 3.65 -39.43 20.26
CA SER A 316 3.18 -40.67 20.92
C SER A 316 3.75 -40.93 22.33
N GLY A 317 4.27 -39.91 23.02
CA GLY A 317 4.89 -40.04 24.33
C GLY A 317 6.14 -40.92 24.33
N LEU A 318 6.87 -41.00 23.22
CA LEU A 318 8.15 -41.71 23.15
C LEU A 318 9.21 -40.97 23.99
N ARG A 319 10.05 -41.72 24.70
CA ARG A 319 11.20 -41.12 25.42
C ARG A 319 12.22 -40.57 24.42
N ILE A 320 12.83 -39.44 24.80
CA ILE A 320 14.13 -39.05 24.27
C ILE A 320 15.20 -39.87 25.02
N GLU A 321 16.11 -40.48 24.26
CA GLU A 321 17.22 -41.30 24.76
C GLU A 321 18.57 -40.57 24.66
N ALA A 322 18.73 -39.68 23.67
CA ALA A 322 19.92 -38.83 23.51
C ALA A 322 19.60 -37.46 22.87
N MET A 323 20.53 -36.52 22.95
CA MET A 323 20.50 -35.23 22.26
C MET A 323 21.89 -34.79 21.79
N LYS A 324 21.91 -33.89 20.80
CA LYS A 324 23.08 -33.10 20.38
C LYS A 324 22.65 -31.67 20.07
N ALA A 325 23.52 -30.70 20.29
CA ALA A 325 23.32 -29.29 19.94
C ALA A 325 24.62 -28.63 19.48
N SER A 326 24.51 -27.72 18.50
CA SER A 326 25.61 -26.99 17.88
C SER A 326 25.24 -25.52 17.66
N LEU A 327 26.23 -24.65 17.52
CA LEU A 327 26.00 -23.26 17.14
C LEU A 327 26.41 -23.03 15.68
N TYR A 328 25.71 -22.11 15.02
CA TYR A 328 25.99 -21.65 13.65
C TYR A 328 25.74 -20.14 13.54
N HIS A 329 26.25 -19.52 12.47
CA HIS A 329 26.26 -18.05 12.30
C HIS A 329 26.88 -17.33 13.52
N LEU A 330 28.03 -17.81 13.99
CA LEU A 330 28.77 -17.14 15.06
C LEU A 330 29.37 -15.84 14.50
N PRO A 331 29.05 -14.66 15.07
CA PRO A 331 29.51 -13.39 14.53
C PRO A 331 31.04 -13.27 14.54
N GLN A 332 31.60 -12.56 13.56
CA GLN A 332 33.06 -12.38 13.46
C GLN A 332 33.63 -11.73 14.73
N GLY A 333 34.65 -12.38 15.32
CA GLY A 333 35.25 -11.96 16.58
C GLY A 333 34.61 -12.58 17.84
N GLU A 334 33.45 -13.24 17.72
CA GLU A 334 32.92 -14.04 18.82
C GLU A 334 33.61 -15.40 18.93
N SER A 335 33.86 -15.80 20.17
CA SER A 335 34.33 -17.13 20.54
C SER A 335 33.26 -17.84 21.36
N GLY A 336 33.08 -19.14 21.15
CA GLY A 336 32.13 -19.89 21.95
C GLY A 336 31.63 -21.18 21.35
N GLY A 337 30.62 -21.71 22.02
CA GLY A 337 29.99 -22.99 21.73
C GLY A 337 28.82 -23.21 22.71
N VAL A 338 28.10 -24.30 22.49
CA VAL A 338 27.08 -24.78 23.42
C VAL A 338 27.58 -26.05 24.09
N SER A 339 27.47 -26.11 25.42
CA SER A 339 27.88 -27.25 26.24
C SER A 339 26.72 -27.72 27.11
N TYR A 340 26.54 -29.03 27.25
CA TYR A 340 25.33 -29.64 27.78
C TYR A 340 25.52 -31.04 28.35
N THR A 341 24.69 -31.43 29.31
CA THR A 341 24.67 -32.77 29.90
C THR A 341 23.23 -33.27 30.07
N ALA A 342 23.07 -34.59 30.06
CA ALA A 342 21.82 -35.30 30.26
C ALA A 342 21.88 -36.17 31.53
N PHE A 343 20.77 -36.24 32.25
CA PHE A 343 20.53 -37.24 33.30
C PHE A 343 19.80 -38.43 32.67
N VAL A 344 20.39 -39.63 32.73
CA VAL A 344 19.87 -40.85 32.11
C VAL A 344 19.46 -41.88 33.17
N GLN A 345 18.35 -42.57 32.94
CA GLN A 345 17.86 -43.67 33.77
C GLN A 345 18.97 -44.67 34.12
N GLY A 346 19.10 -44.97 35.42
CA GLY A 346 20.10 -45.93 35.95
C GLY A 346 21.56 -45.50 35.81
N THR A 347 21.84 -44.35 35.19
CA THR A 347 23.20 -43.83 34.94
C THR A 347 23.47 -42.52 35.70
N GLY A 348 22.44 -41.70 35.92
CA GLY A 348 22.58 -40.37 36.51
C GLY A 348 23.03 -39.32 35.49
N TRP A 349 23.63 -38.22 35.97
CA TRP A 349 24.24 -37.21 35.11
C TRP A 349 25.47 -37.78 34.39
N GLN A 350 25.48 -37.67 33.07
CA GLN A 350 26.62 -38.09 32.24
C GLN A 350 27.65 -36.96 32.06
N ALA A 351 28.83 -37.30 31.53
CA ALA A 351 29.87 -36.34 31.20
C ALA A 351 29.35 -35.26 30.23
N GLU A 352 29.70 -34.00 30.50
CA GLU A 352 29.29 -32.86 29.68
C GLU A 352 29.82 -32.97 28.24
N GLN A 353 28.97 -32.63 27.28
CA GLN A 353 29.23 -32.66 25.84
C GLN A 353 29.23 -31.22 25.30
N SER A 354 29.63 -31.06 24.05
CA SER A 354 29.62 -29.77 23.36
C SER A 354 29.46 -29.93 21.85
N ASN A 355 28.93 -28.89 21.17
CA ASN A 355 29.04 -28.68 19.72
C ASN A 355 28.88 -29.96 18.86
N GLY A 356 27.71 -30.58 18.92
CA GLY A 356 27.36 -31.79 18.15
C GLY A 356 27.62 -33.14 18.86
N GLY A 357 28.32 -33.14 20.00
CA GLY A 357 28.51 -34.33 20.84
C GLY A 357 27.21 -34.96 21.35
N VAL A 358 27.23 -36.25 21.67
CA VAL A 358 26.01 -37.01 22.02
C VAL A 358 25.88 -37.12 23.54
N ALA A 359 24.95 -36.35 24.12
CA ALA A 359 24.54 -36.51 25.51
C ALA A 359 23.36 -37.48 25.57
N GLY A 360 23.39 -38.49 26.45
CA GLY A 360 22.39 -39.55 26.54
C GLY A 360 22.92 -40.93 26.13
N THR A 361 22.07 -41.77 25.56
CA THR A 361 22.45 -43.07 24.98
C THR A 361 21.62 -43.39 23.73
N THR A 362 22.26 -43.80 22.64
CA THR A 362 21.58 -44.39 21.47
C THR A 362 21.51 -45.91 21.59
N GLY A 363 20.36 -46.50 21.26
CA GLY A 363 20.19 -47.96 21.12
C GLY A 363 20.22 -48.78 22.43
N LYS A 364 20.37 -48.12 23.58
CA LYS A 364 20.37 -48.77 24.91
C LYS A 364 19.01 -48.79 25.61
N ALA A 365 17.97 -48.22 24.99
CA ALA A 365 16.60 -48.16 25.51
C ALA A 365 16.43 -47.40 26.86
N LEU A 366 17.40 -46.56 27.24
CA LEU A 366 17.34 -45.74 28.46
C LEU A 366 16.75 -44.36 28.15
N ARG A 367 15.88 -43.84 29.03
CA ARG A 367 15.34 -42.48 28.94
C ARG A 367 16.32 -41.44 29.49
N MET A 368 16.28 -40.24 28.91
CA MET A 368 16.69 -39.01 29.59
C MET A 368 15.56 -38.54 30.54
N GLU A 369 15.92 -37.96 31.69
CA GLU A 369 14.97 -37.43 32.70
C GLU A 369 15.16 -35.92 32.95
N ALA A 370 16.39 -35.41 32.77
CA ALA A 370 16.73 -33.98 32.89
C ALA A 370 17.89 -33.58 31.94
N ILE A 371 18.00 -32.29 31.63
CA ILE A 371 19.12 -31.67 30.91
C ILE A 371 19.63 -30.42 31.63
N LYS A 372 20.88 -30.06 31.32
CA LYS A 372 21.47 -28.73 31.55
C LYS A 372 22.22 -28.30 30.30
N MET A 373 22.19 -27.02 29.98
CA MET A 373 22.91 -26.40 28.87
C MET A 373 23.45 -25.02 29.23
N ARG A 374 24.61 -24.66 28.69
CA ARG A 374 25.26 -23.35 28.85
C ARG A 374 25.99 -22.93 27.57
N LEU A 375 26.10 -21.62 27.37
CA LEU A 375 27.04 -21.07 26.39
C LEU A 375 28.46 -21.03 26.98
N THR A 376 29.45 -21.00 26.10
CA THR A 376 30.87 -20.82 26.43
C THR A 376 31.49 -19.68 25.61
N GLY A 377 32.70 -19.23 25.97
CA GLY A 377 33.42 -18.15 25.28
C GLY A 377 32.80 -16.76 25.50
N SER A 378 33.20 -15.78 24.67
CA SER A 378 32.65 -14.41 24.69
C SER A 378 31.14 -14.39 24.41
N LEU A 379 30.65 -15.35 23.62
CA LEU A 379 29.23 -15.50 23.31
C LEU A 379 28.36 -15.61 24.57
N ALA A 380 28.86 -16.27 25.63
CA ALA A 380 28.17 -16.40 26.91
C ALA A 380 28.01 -15.06 27.67
N GLN A 381 28.76 -14.01 27.30
CA GLN A 381 28.64 -12.66 27.85
C GLN A 381 27.53 -11.87 27.15
N LYS A 382 27.42 -12.00 25.81
CA LYS A 382 26.46 -11.25 24.98
C LYS A 382 25.11 -11.96 24.78
N TYR A 383 25.06 -13.28 24.93
CA TYR A 383 23.85 -14.09 24.77
C TYR A 383 23.62 -15.00 25.98
N SER A 384 22.38 -15.48 26.09
CA SER A 384 21.96 -16.51 27.03
C SER A 384 21.40 -17.70 26.27
N ILE A 385 21.57 -18.91 26.77
CA ILE A 385 20.85 -20.10 26.27
C ILE A 385 19.68 -20.42 27.20
N THR A 386 18.51 -20.61 26.60
CA THR A 386 17.24 -20.80 27.31
C THR A 386 16.51 -22.02 26.75
N TYR A 387 16.05 -22.92 27.61
CA TYR A 387 15.58 -24.24 27.22
C TYR A 387 14.53 -24.81 28.17
N ALA A 388 13.60 -25.59 27.63
CA ALA A 388 12.58 -26.31 28.38
C ALA A 388 12.48 -27.76 27.90
N VAL A 389 11.94 -28.62 28.74
CA VAL A 389 11.65 -30.03 28.39
C VAL A 389 10.22 -30.40 28.78
N TYR A 390 9.59 -31.28 28.01
CA TYR A 390 8.32 -31.90 28.38
C TYR A 390 8.61 -33.16 29.19
N VAL A 391 8.14 -33.19 30.45
CA VAL A 391 8.29 -34.32 31.35
C VAL A 391 6.98 -35.10 31.41
N GLU A 392 7.08 -36.43 31.29
CA GLU A 392 5.95 -37.36 31.37
C GLU A 392 5.09 -37.13 32.62
N GLY A 393 3.80 -36.90 32.40
CA GLY A 393 2.81 -36.63 33.46
C GLY A 393 3.09 -35.36 34.27
N LYS A 394 3.80 -34.38 33.71
CA LYS A 394 4.00 -33.02 34.25
C LYS A 394 3.87 -31.90 33.22
N GLY A 395 4.11 -32.19 31.94
CA GLY A 395 4.08 -31.18 30.87
C GLY A 395 5.42 -30.48 30.67
N TRP A 396 5.39 -29.34 29.97
CA TRP A 396 6.57 -28.47 29.79
C TRP A 396 7.04 -27.90 31.12
N THR A 397 8.34 -27.94 31.38
CA THR A 397 8.97 -27.15 32.44
C THR A 397 8.92 -25.66 32.10
N ALA A 398 8.96 -24.81 33.12
CA ALA A 398 9.38 -23.42 32.92
C ALA A 398 10.76 -23.37 32.23
N TYR A 399 11.00 -22.31 31.46
CA TYR A 399 12.27 -22.13 30.74
C TYR A 399 13.44 -21.99 31.72
N SER A 400 14.34 -22.97 31.66
CA SER A 400 15.64 -22.96 32.33
C SER A 400 16.63 -22.14 31.52
N LYS A 401 17.54 -21.46 32.20
CA LYS A 401 18.51 -20.54 31.60
C LYS A 401 19.92 -20.85 32.10
N ASP A 402 20.92 -20.72 31.24
CA ASP A 402 22.37 -20.70 31.57
C ASP A 402 22.76 -21.66 32.73
N ASN A 403 22.82 -22.98 32.43
CA ASN A 403 23.13 -24.11 33.32
C ASN A 403 22.06 -24.54 34.37
N ALA A 404 20.88 -23.91 34.42
CA ALA A 404 19.76 -24.38 35.25
C ALA A 404 19.19 -25.75 34.79
N MET A 405 18.61 -26.53 35.70
CA MET A 405 18.12 -27.88 35.37
C MET A 405 16.71 -27.85 34.79
N ALA A 406 16.56 -28.25 33.52
CA ALA A 406 15.26 -28.56 32.92
C ALA A 406 14.96 -30.06 33.04
N GLY A 407 13.88 -30.43 33.72
CA GLY A 407 13.39 -31.81 33.83
C GLY A 407 13.27 -32.28 35.28
N THR A 408 13.42 -33.59 35.52
CA THR A 408 13.38 -34.20 36.86
C THR A 408 14.50 -35.23 37.04
N THR A 409 15.04 -35.38 38.24
CA THR A 409 15.98 -36.44 38.58
C THR A 409 15.37 -37.36 39.64
N GLY A 410 15.61 -38.68 39.53
CA GLY A 410 15.16 -39.68 40.50
C GLY A 410 13.65 -39.97 40.53
N GLN A 411 12.84 -39.19 39.83
CA GLN A 411 11.38 -39.36 39.76
C GLN A 411 10.92 -40.37 38.69
N SER A 412 11.87 -41.01 38.00
CA SER A 412 11.65 -42.03 36.97
C SER A 412 10.76 -41.64 35.78
N ARG A 413 10.60 -40.32 35.53
CA ARG A 413 9.82 -39.78 34.41
C ARG A 413 10.73 -39.48 33.23
N LYS A 414 10.32 -39.88 32.03
CA LYS A 414 11.06 -39.56 30.80
C LYS A 414 10.84 -38.11 30.37
N ILE A 415 11.85 -37.52 29.74
CA ILE A 415 11.66 -36.42 28.80
C ILE A 415 11.04 -37.00 27.52
N THR A 416 10.00 -36.36 27.00
CA THR A 416 9.45 -36.67 25.67
C THR A 416 9.78 -35.60 24.64
N ALA A 417 9.87 -34.32 25.02
CA ALA A 417 10.20 -33.22 24.09
C ALA A 417 11.18 -32.21 24.69
N LEU A 418 11.88 -31.43 23.85
CA LEU A 418 12.75 -30.34 24.29
C LEU A 418 12.81 -29.16 23.29
N SER A 419 12.93 -27.94 23.80
CA SER A 419 13.10 -26.68 23.03
C SER A 419 14.29 -25.91 23.58
N ILE A 420 15.07 -25.28 22.70
CA ILE A 420 16.32 -24.57 23.02
C ILE A 420 16.47 -23.34 22.10
N TYR A 421 16.57 -22.14 22.67
CA TYR A 421 16.82 -20.90 21.92
C TYR A 421 17.90 -20.03 22.57
N LEU A 422 18.39 -19.06 21.80
CA LEU A 422 19.35 -18.04 22.25
C LEU A 422 18.65 -16.70 22.44
N GLN A 423 19.09 -15.91 23.42
CA GLN A 423 18.54 -14.58 23.71
C GLN A 423 19.68 -13.56 23.91
N LYS A 424 19.68 -12.50 23.09
CA LYS A 424 20.56 -11.31 23.21
C LYS A 424 20.41 -10.74 24.63
N LYS A 425 21.52 -10.57 25.36
CA LYS A 425 21.49 -10.02 26.73
C LYS A 425 21.26 -8.51 26.65
N LYS A 426 20.33 -8.00 27.46
CA LYS A 426 20.03 -6.57 27.51
C LYS A 426 21.20 -5.83 28.17
N PHE A 427 21.84 -4.96 27.41
CA PHE A 427 22.71 -3.90 27.92
C PHE A 427 21.97 -2.57 27.72
N PRO A 428 22.05 -1.60 28.65
CA PRO A 428 21.57 -0.26 28.39
C PRO A 428 22.40 0.35 27.25
N LYS A 429 21.76 0.74 26.14
CA LYS A 429 22.46 1.41 25.03
C LYS A 429 23.06 2.72 25.53
N ALA A 430 24.28 3.02 25.08
CA ALA A 430 24.87 4.33 25.33
C ALA A 430 24.05 5.41 24.60
N PRO A 431 23.95 6.64 25.14
CA PRO A 431 23.07 7.69 24.60
C PRO A 431 23.33 8.16 23.15
N SER A 432 24.37 7.64 22.52
CA SER A 432 24.82 7.98 21.18
C SER A 432 25.43 6.77 20.46
N ASP A 433 25.04 5.54 20.80
CA ASP A 433 25.76 4.35 20.33
C ASP A 433 25.75 4.22 18.80
N GLU A 434 24.59 4.37 18.17
CA GLU A 434 24.45 4.38 16.71
C GLU A 434 25.04 5.65 16.08
N THR A 435 25.02 6.79 16.78
CA THR A 435 25.77 8.00 16.40
C THR A 435 27.28 7.73 16.35
N LYS A 436 27.84 7.02 17.33
CA LYS A 436 29.28 6.73 17.44
C LYS A 436 29.71 5.66 16.43
N HIS A 437 28.95 4.58 16.29
CA HIS A 437 29.23 3.55 15.30
C HIS A 437 29.09 4.10 13.88
N SER A 438 28.05 4.90 13.61
CA SER A 438 27.97 5.58 12.33
C SER A 438 29.06 6.63 12.18
N ALA A 439 29.38 7.42 13.21
CA ALA A 439 30.52 8.34 13.23
C ALA A 439 31.78 7.69 12.65
N VAL A 440 32.14 6.54 13.23
CA VAL A 440 33.27 5.71 12.82
C VAL A 440 33.08 5.08 11.44
N ALA A 441 31.89 4.63 11.02
CA ALA A 441 31.77 3.86 9.79
C ALA A 441 31.89 4.68 8.49
N LEU A 442 31.46 5.95 8.45
CA LEU A 442 31.77 6.78 7.28
C LEU A 442 33.19 7.33 7.37
N VAL A 443 33.78 7.52 8.57
CA VAL A 443 35.25 7.64 8.67
C VAL A 443 35.81 6.42 7.97
N ASN A 444 35.49 5.21 8.36
CA ASN A 444 36.15 4.01 7.86
C ASN A 444 35.91 3.60 6.40
N LEU A 445 34.88 4.09 5.68
CA LEU A 445 34.88 4.05 4.20
C LEU A 445 36.13 4.71 3.60
N TYR A 446 36.45 5.79 4.27
CA TYR A 446 37.54 6.69 4.11
C TYR A 446 38.52 6.34 5.26
N GLU A 447 39.05 5.13 5.42
CA GLU A 447 40.27 4.87 6.25
C GLU A 447 40.98 3.63 5.73
N ASP A 448 42.29 3.69 5.48
CA ASP A 448 42.98 2.46 5.07
C ASP A 448 42.91 1.37 6.14
N ALA A 449 43.04 0.11 5.71
CA ALA A 449 42.81 -1.05 6.57
C ALA A 449 43.72 -1.12 7.81
N ALA A 450 44.82 -0.36 7.86
CA ALA A 450 45.70 -0.21 9.03
C ALA A 450 45.39 1.04 9.88
N HIS A 451 44.63 2.00 9.36
CA HIS A 451 44.29 3.28 10.02
C HIS A 451 42.80 3.44 10.37
N GLN A 452 41.95 2.45 10.06
CA GLN A 452 40.56 2.30 10.52
C GLN A 452 40.38 2.80 11.96
N LYS A 453 39.50 3.79 12.18
CA LYS A 453 39.20 4.29 13.51
C LYS A 453 38.18 3.40 14.22
N THR A 454 38.09 3.58 15.53
CA THR A 454 37.18 2.88 16.42
C THR A 454 36.31 3.87 17.20
N VAL A 455 35.24 3.38 17.83
CA VAL A 455 34.42 4.20 18.74
C VAL A 455 35.26 4.74 19.90
N ALA A 456 36.26 3.98 20.37
CA ALA A 456 37.16 4.42 21.43
C ALA A 456 38.07 5.59 21.01
N ASP A 457 38.47 5.69 19.73
CA ASP A 457 39.27 6.84 19.23
C ASP A 457 38.45 8.13 19.23
N LEU A 458 37.19 8.05 18.81
CA LEU A 458 36.22 9.14 18.86
C LEU A 458 35.94 9.57 20.30
N GLU A 459 35.69 8.61 21.20
CA GLU A 459 35.45 8.88 22.62
C GLU A 459 36.65 9.52 23.31
N THR A 460 37.86 9.03 23.01
CA THR A 460 39.12 9.57 23.53
C THR A 460 39.36 10.99 23.02
N PHE A 461 39.15 11.25 21.73
CA PHE A 461 39.27 12.60 21.17
C PHE A 461 38.24 13.58 21.76
N ALA A 462 36.98 13.15 21.84
CA ALA A 462 35.88 14.00 22.30
C ALA A 462 35.83 14.17 23.83
N GLY A 463 36.68 13.46 24.58
CA GLY A 463 36.76 13.53 26.04
C GLY A 463 35.56 12.91 26.78
N VAL A 464 34.90 11.93 26.17
CA VAL A 464 33.64 11.34 26.70
C VAL A 464 33.83 9.87 27.10
N SER A 465 33.10 9.42 28.11
CA SER A 465 33.05 8.00 28.48
C SER A 465 32.24 7.17 27.47
N PRO A 466 32.43 5.84 27.40
CA PRO A 466 31.62 4.97 26.55
C PRO A 466 30.11 5.13 26.76
N THR A 467 29.70 5.35 28.00
CA THR A 467 28.30 5.54 28.42
C THR A 467 27.77 6.98 28.27
N ALA A 468 28.57 7.93 27.79
CA ALA A 468 28.14 9.32 27.59
C ALA A 468 27.69 9.58 26.14
N ALA A 469 26.83 10.59 25.99
CA ALA A 469 26.45 11.14 24.69
C ALA A 469 27.63 11.84 24.02
N ILE A 470 27.60 11.95 22.69
CA ILE A 470 28.53 12.78 21.91
C ILE A 470 27.76 13.77 21.03
N THR A 471 28.18 15.03 20.98
CA THR A 471 27.45 16.11 20.30
C THR A 471 27.77 16.22 18.81
N SER A 472 26.86 16.87 18.08
CA SER A 472 27.04 17.36 16.70
C SER A 472 28.45 17.92 16.46
N LYS A 473 28.80 18.89 17.28
CA LYS A 473 30.07 19.61 17.24
C LYS A 473 31.26 18.70 17.55
N GLN A 474 31.20 17.82 18.56
CA GLN A 474 32.33 16.94 18.89
C GLN A 474 32.72 16.02 17.72
N VAL A 475 31.75 15.53 16.93
CA VAL A 475 32.09 14.70 15.76
C VAL A 475 32.56 15.55 14.58
N MET A 476 32.00 16.75 14.36
CA MET A 476 32.54 17.72 13.38
C MET A 476 33.96 18.22 13.73
N ASP A 477 34.26 18.38 15.02
CA ASP A 477 35.60 18.69 15.53
C ASP A 477 36.56 17.52 15.28
N TRP A 478 36.10 16.28 15.51
CA TRP A 478 36.87 15.06 15.21
C TRP A 478 37.15 14.94 13.72
N TYR A 479 36.18 15.30 12.88
CA TYR A 479 36.34 15.36 11.43
C TYR A 479 37.42 16.36 11.03
N HIS A 480 37.35 17.60 11.51
CA HIS A 480 38.37 18.60 11.21
C HIS A 480 39.76 18.24 11.77
N TYR A 481 39.82 17.47 12.86
CA TYR A 481 41.05 16.88 13.42
C TYR A 481 41.61 15.75 12.55
N LEU A 482 40.77 14.85 12.02
CA LEU A 482 41.14 13.77 11.07
C LEU A 482 41.49 14.29 9.65
N GLY A 483 41.84 15.58 9.50
CA GLY A 483 42.29 16.13 8.22
C GLY A 483 41.20 16.19 7.15
N LEU A 484 39.94 16.37 7.56
CA LEU A 484 38.78 16.23 6.70
C LEU A 484 37.95 17.54 6.64
N VAL A 485 37.51 17.87 5.42
CA VAL A 485 36.68 19.05 5.14
C VAL A 485 35.37 18.65 4.46
N PHE A 486 34.35 19.45 4.73
CA PHE A 486 32.98 19.24 4.32
C PHE A 486 32.26 20.58 4.38
N ASP A 487 31.14 20.64 3.71
CA ASP A 487 30.26 21.79 3.70
C ASP A 487 29.06 21.45 4.62
N THR A 488 28.57 22.42 5.38
CA THR A 488 27.47 22.25 6.35
C THR A 488 26.20 22.98 5.88
N GLN A 489 25.05 22.31 5.88
CA GLN A 489 23.74 22.95 5.70
C GLN A 489 22.85 22.69 6.92
N ASN A 490 22.38 23.73 7.60
CA ASN A 490 21.48 23.58 8.74
C ASN A 490 20.11 23.01 8.30
N GLY A 491 19.53 22.17 9.15
CA GLY A 491 18.25 21.50 8.92
C GLY A 491 18.30 20.49 7.77
N ARG A 492 17.14 20.32 7.12
CA ARG A 492 16.91 19.30 6.11
C ARG A 492 17.57 19.64 4.76
N PHE A 493 18.07 18.61 4.12
CA PHE A 493 18.53 18.62 2.74
C PHE A 493 17.34 18.57 1.76
N SER A 494 17.26 19.48 0.78
CA SER A 494 16.20 19.44 -0.25
C SER A 494 16.42 18.29 -1.24
N LYS A 495 15.36 17.81 -1.91
CA LYS A 495 15.45 16.80 -2.99
C LYS A 495 16.52 17.16 -4.02
N ALA A 496 16.49 18.39 -4.55
CA ALA A 496 17.46 18.86 -5.53
C ALA A 496 18.92 18.85 -5.00
N LYS A 497 19.15 19.20 -3.73
CA LYS A 497 20.49 19.17 -3.11
C LYS A 497 20.97 17.74 -2.90
N SER A 498 20.13 16.85 -2.37
CA SER A 498 20.42 15.42 -2.18
C SER A 498 20.69 14.72 -3.52
N MET A 499 19.89 15.00 -4.54
CA MET A 499 20.11 14.51 -5.91
C MET A 499 21.42 15.04 -6.48
N SER A 500 21.72 16.34 -6.36
CA SER A 500 22.97 16.94 -6.85
C SER A 500 24.21 16.29 -6.24
N VAL A 501 24.20 16.08 -4.91
CA VAL A 501 25.29 15.39 -4.21
C VAL A 501 25.40 13.94 -4.69
N ASN A 502 24.32 13.16 -4.69
CA ASN A 502 24.36 11.75 -5.07
C ASN A 502 24.69 11.56 -6.57
N LYS A 503 24.21 12.42 -7.49
CA LYS A 503 24.58 12.42 -8.93
C LYS A 503 26.08 12.61 -9.16
N SER A 504 26.78 13.33 -8.26
CA SER A 504 28.24 13.49 -8.32
C SER A 504 29.02 12.33 -7.70
N GLY A 505 28.36 11.21 -7.38
CA GLY A 505 28.96 10.05 -6.70
C GLY A 505 29.38 10.35 -5.26
N ARG A 506 28.91 11.46 -4.69
CA ARG A 506 29.23 11.89 -3.33
C ARG A 506 28.20 11.38 -2.36
N LEU A 507 28.65 11.14 -1.14
CA LEU A 507 27.77 10.90 0.00
C LEU A 507 27.52 12.20 0.74
N TYR A 508 26.33 12.33 1.32
CA TYR A 508 26.08 13.25 2.41
C TYR A 508 25.74 12.46 3.67
N TYR A 509 25.74 13.16 4.79
CA TYR A 509 25.36 12.57 6.06
C TYR A 509 24.45 13.49 6.86
N THR A 510 23.25 12.96 7.14
CA THR A 510 22.15 13.66 7.81
C THR A 510 21.97 13.14 9.24
N PHE A 511 21.37 14.00 10.03
CA PHE A 511 21.69 14.23 11.41
C PHE A 511 20.47 13.92 12.25
N LEU A 512 20.54 13.02 13.25
CA LEU A 512 19.42 12.67 14.13
C LEU A 512 19.73 12.88 15.70
N LYS A 513 18.88 13.47 16.56
CA LYS A 513 18.97 13.84 18.03
C LYS A 513 17.63 14.34 18.58
N ALA A 514 17.44 14.18 19.89
CA ALA A 514 16.16 14.07 20.59
C ALA A 514 15.55 15.37 21.12
N LYS A 515 14.20 15.39 21.07
CA LYS A 515 13.30 16.07 22.01
C LYS A 515 12.86 15.12 23.12
N THR A 516 12.68 13.82 22.83
CA THR A 516 12.31 12.76 23.79
C THR A 516 13.11 11.49 23.52
N ALA A 517 13.74 10.92 24.55
CA ALA A 517 14.63 9.76 24.44
C ALA A 517 14.38 8.73 25.56
N PRO A 518 13.18 8.09 25.62
CA PRO A 518 12.87 7.11 26.65
C PRO A 518 13.66 5.79 26.48
N ASP A 519 14.24 5.54 25.31
CA ASP A 519 15.22 4.48 25.05
C ASP A 519 16.66 4.84 25.47
N ASN A 520 16.85 6.02 26.09
CA ASN A 520 18.12 6.67 26.43
C ASN A 520 18.93 7.22 25.24
N ILE A 521 18.51 6.99 23.98
CA ILE A 521 19.25 7.42 22.78
C ILE A 521 19.00 8.90 22.51
N GLN A 522 19.96 9.73 22.93
CA GLN A 522 19.92 11.17 22.72
C GLN A 522 20.16 11.54 21.25
N ASN A 523 20.89 10.74 20.46
CA ASN A 523 21.13 10.98 19.04
C ASN A 523 21.52 9.77 18.19
N TRP A 524 21.42 9.95 16.87
CA TRP A 524 21.63 8.99 15.79
C TRP A 524 22.24 9.70 14.55
N GLY A 525 22.57 8.98 13.49
CA GLY A 525 22.76 9.65 12.19
C GLY A 525 22.76 8.73 10.96
N MET A 526 22.34 9.28 9.83
CA MET A 526 22.00 8.59 8.57
C MET A 526 22.93 8.95 7.42
N ILE A 527 23.59 7.95 6.80
CA ILE A 527 24.31 8.16 5.53
C ILE A 527 23.28 8.09 4.41
N GLY A 528 23.19 9.16 3.62
CA GLY A 528 22.45 9.13 2.37
C GLY A 528 23.34 8.66 1.22
N MET A 529 22.89 7.64 0.51
CA MET A 529 23.50 7.13 -0.72
C MET A 529 22.42 6.80 -1.74
N GLY A 530 22.65 7.12 -3.02
CA GLY A 530 21.72 6.83 -4.11
C GLY A 530 20.34 7.50 -3.98
N TYR A 531 19.46 7.25 -4.95
CA TYR A 531 18.02 7.58 -4.91
C TYR A 531 17.32 7.04 -6.17
N ASN A 532 15.98 7.04 -6.14
CA ASN A 532 15.10 7.03 -7.31
C ASN A 532 14.19 8.27 -7.22
N ASP A 533 13.95 9.01 -8.31
CA ASP A 533 13.16 10.25 -8.29
C ASP A 533 11.75 10.13 -8.89
N ASN A 534 11.39 8.97 -9.46
CA ASN A 534 10.18 8.72 -10.28
C ASN A 534 8.91 8.29 -9.54
N SER A 535 8.91 8.35 -8.21
CA SER A 535 7.85 7.79 -7.36
C SER A 535 7.68 8.59 -6.07
N PHE A 536 6.68 8.24 -5.26
CA PHE A 536 6.59 8.72 -3.87
C PHE A 536 7.83 8.41 -3.04
N SER A 537 8.58 7.38 -3.44
CA SER A 537 9.85 6.97 -2.87
C SER A 537 11.06 7.75 -3.40
N TYR A 538 10.98 9.09 -3.44
CA TYR A 538 12.20 9.88 -3.21
C TYR A 538 12.62 9.77 -1.73
N SER A 539 13.03 8.57 -1.36
CA SER A 539 13.94 8.36 -0.24
C SER A 539 15.31 8.07 -0.85
N PRO A 540 16.33 8.90 -0.61
CA PRO A 540 17.70 8.44 -0.79
C PRO A 540 17.92 7.18 0.08
N GLN A 541 18.72 6.22 -0.38
CA GLN A 541 18.94 4.99 0.38
C GLN A 541 19.74 5.36 1.64
N GLN A 542 19.30 4.85 2.79
CA GLN A 542 19.87 5.21 4.09
C GLN A 542 20.62 4.01 4.69
N SER A 543 21.82 4.27 5.20
CA SER A 543 22.62 3.26 5.91
C SER A 543 22.29 3.22 7.40
N PHE A 544 22.01 2.03 7.90
CA PHE A 544 21.87 1.71 9.32
C PHE A 544 22.85 0.58 9.68
N LEU A 545 23.65 0.79 10.74
CA LEU A 545 24.64 -0.21 11.20
C LEU A 545 24.09 -1.14 12.29
N ASN A 546 22.93 -0.79 12.84
CA ASN A 546 22.20 -1.56 13.82
C ASN A 546 20.71 -1.47 13.44
N GLU A 547 20.16 -2.58 12.96
CA GLU A 547 18.79 -2.61 12.42
C GLU A 547 17.71 -2.70 13.50
N ASP A 548 18.09 -2.99 14.76
CA ASP A 548 17.16 -3.23 15.87
C ASP A 548 16.00 -2.20 15.92
N PHE A 549 16.30 -0.88 15.77
CA PHE A 549 15.32 0.22 15.82
C PHE A 549 15.70 1.37 14.86
N ALA A 550 15.50 1.22 13.55
CA ALA A 550 15.86 2.24 12.56
C ALA A 550 14.89 3.46 12.54
N PRO A 551 15.37 4.71 12.52
CA PRO A 551 14.52 5.90 12.43
C PRO A 551 13.86 6.05 11.05
N SER A 552 12.54 6.20 11.04
CA SER A 552 11.69 6.15 9.84
C SER A 552 10.99 7.48 9.56
N MET A 553 11.17 8.03 8.35
CA MET A 553 10.49 9.26 7.91
C MET A 553 8.98 9.05 7.73
N TYR A 554 8.18 10.08 8.03
CA TYR A 554 6.72 10.02 7.97
C TYR A 554 6.13 11.35 7.50
N TRP A 555 5.12 11.23 6.62
CA TRP A 555 4.37 12.34 6.03
C TRP A 555 2.96 12.33 6.59
N SER A 556 2.50 13.47 7.05
CA SER A 556 1.27 13.59 7.82
C SER A 556 0.38 14.66 7.20
N LEU A 557 -0.87 14.32 6.87
CA LEU A 557 -1.74 15.25 6.15
C LEU A 557 -1.84 16.60 6.91
N ARG A 558 -1.40 17.68 6.26
CA ARG A 558 -1.40 19.04 6.83
C ARG A 558 -2.80 19.65 6.74
N ALA A 559 -3.07 20.66 7.57
CA ALA A 559 -4.41 21.25 7.65
C ALA A 559 -4.77 22.00 6.35
N LYS A 560 -5.71 21.45 5.56
CA LYS A 560 -6.09 21.87 4.19
C LYS A 560 -5.01 21.57 3.12
N GLU A 561 -4.29 20.49 3.33
CA GLU A 561 -3.56 19.80 2.27
C GLU A 561 -4.45 18.67 1.75
N THR A 562 -4.62 18.53 0.44
CA THR A 562 -5.30 17.38 -0.17
C THR A 562 -4.36 16.18 -0.23
N SER A 563 -4.89 14.96 -0.39
CA SER A 563 -4.05 13.77 -0.58
C SER A 563 -3.07 13.94 -1.76
N SER A 564 -3.48 14.62 -2.83
CA SER A 564 -2.62 14.93 -3.98
C SER A 564 -1.48 15.91 -3.63
N GLN A 565 -1.75 16.91 -2.79
CA GLN A 565 -0.72 17.85 -2.31
C GLN A 565 0.26 17.18 -1.33
N ALA A 566 -0.23 16.33 -0.42
CA ALA A 566 0.63 15.51 0.44
C ALA A 566 1.50 14.54 -0.37
N ASN A 567 0.96 14.00 -1.45
CA ASN A 567 1.66 13.16 -2.42
C ASN A 567 2.76 13.94 -3.17
N ASP A 568 2.49 15.15 -3.68
CA ASP A 568 3.52 16.04 -4.25
C ASP A 568 4.59 16.45 -3.20
N ARG A 569 4.19 16.52 -1.93
CA ARG A 569 5.09 16.79 -0.80
C ARG A 569 5.98 15.58 -0.43
N MET A 570 5.49 14.35 -0.62
CA MET A 570 6.31 13.12 -0.57
C MET A 570 7.34 13.13 -1.71
N LYS A 571 6.90 13.38 -2.95
CA LYS A 571 7.77 13.47 -4.16
C LYS A 571 8.92 14.48 -4.00
N THR A 572 8.83 15.43 -3.06
CA THR A 572 9.81 16.53 -2.84
C THR A 572 10.61 16.44 -1.53
N TYR A 573 10.45 15.37 -0.74
CA TYR A 573 11.15 15.11 0.54
C TYR A 573 10.74 16.05 1.71
N ASP A 574 9.59 16.70 1.63
CA ASP A 574 9.07 17.53 2.74
C ASP A 574 8.20 16.69 3.69
N TYR A 575 8.84 15.73 4.38
CA TYR A 575 8.21 15.02 5.50
C TYR A 575 7.92 15.96 6.66
N ASP A 576 6.97 15.58 7.50
CA ASP A 576 6.77 16.31 8.74
C ASP A 576 7.77 15.86 9.81
N HIS A 577 8.31 14.64 9.71
CA HIS A 577 9.20 14.06 10.72
C HIS A 577 9.81 12.66 10.42
N ILE A 578 10.52 12.07 11.41
CA ILE A 578 11.32 10.83 11.47
C ILE A 578 11.10 10.18 12.85
N TYR A 579 10.93 8.87 13.07
CA TYR A 579 10.91 8.31 14.46
C TYR A 579 11.34 6.85 14.57
N THR A 580 11.69 6.41 15.79
CA THR A 580 11.94 5.00 16.12
C THR A 580 10.73 4.38 16.81
N ASN A 581 10.58 3.06 16.63
CA ASN A 581 9.69 2.23 17.43
C ASN A 581 10.52 1.29 18.32
N ASP A 582 9.89 0.70 19.34
CA ASP A 582 10.45 -0.37 20.17
C ASP A 582 10.12 -1.78 19.61
N GLU A 583 10.62 -2.83 20.29
CA GLU A 583 10.34 -4.26 20.00
C GLU A 583 8.84 -4.62 20.06
N GLN A 584 7.97 -3.71 20.50
CA GLN A 584 6.52 -3.87 20.59
C GLN A 584 5.77 -3.02 19.54
N GLY A 585 6.49 -2.33 18.64
CA GLY A 585 5.92 -1.48 17.60
C GLY A 585 5.38 -0.14 18.09
N LYS A 586 5.61 0.21 19.35
CA LYS A 586 5.23 1.50 19.93
C LYS A 586 6.35 2.51 19.66
N GLN A 587 6.01 3.77 19.39
CA GLN A 587 7.02 4.80 19.23
C GLN A 587 7.92 4.92 20.47
N ALA A 588 9.23 4.86 20.24
CA ALA A 588 10.26 5.10 21.24
C ALA A 588 10.58 6.59 21.32
N SER A 589 11.29 7.17 20.34
CA SER A 589 11.92 8.49 20.49
C SER A 589 11.40 9.58 19.53
N GLU A 590 11.49 10.83 19.99
CA GLU A 590 11.21 12.10 19.30
C GLU A 590 12.37 13.10 19.57
N TYR A 591 12.42 14.26 18.88
CA TYR A 591 13.51 14.58 17.99
C TYR A 591 13.13 15.81 17.06
N GLU A 592 14.03 16.60 16.45
CA GLU A 592 13.88 17.47 15.20
C GLU A 592 15.24 17.83 14.59
N GLU A 593 15.42 18.56 13.47
CA GLU A 593 16.65 18.62 12.59
C GLU A 593 17.74 19.74 12.87
N GLU A 594 19.08 19.47 12.82
CA GLU A 594 20.20 20.44 13.06
C GLU A 594 20.93 20.86 11.79
N VAL A 595 21.63 19.93 11.11
CA VAL A 595 22.57 20.20 10.02
C VAL A 595 22.77 18.95 9.16
N THR A 596 23.59 18.99 8.11
CA THR A 596 23.94 17.86 7.24
C THR A 596 25.31 18.15 6.64
N LEU A 597 26.20 17.16 6.65
CA LEU A 597 27.52 17.27 6.03
C LEU A 597 27.45 16.80 4.58
N TYR A 598 28.02 17.57 3.66
CA TYR A 598 28.15 17.20 2.25
C TYR A 598 29.48 17.65 1.67
N ASN A 599 29.79 17.26 0.43
CA ASN A 599 31.10 17.48 -0.20
C ASN A 599 32.28 16.98 0.68
N ILE A 600 32.04 15.93 1.46
CA ILE A 600 32.96 15.35 2.43
C ILE A 600 34.22 14.83 1.70
N ARG A 601 35.41 15.34 2.03
CA ARG A 601 36.67 15.13 1.28
C ARG A 601 37.92 15.46 2.11
N ALA A 602 39.08 14.86 1.83
CA ALA A 602 40.32 15.22 2.56
C ALA A 602 40.73 16.69 2.32
N LYS A 603 41.37 17.28 3.34
CA LYS A 603 41.77 18.70 3.44
C LYS A 603 42.85 19.17 2.45
N GLU A 604 43.19 18.35 1.46
CA GLU A 604 44.17 18.64 0.39
C GLU A 604 43.55 18.61 -1.03
N SER A 605 42.23 18.61 -1.18
CA SER A 605 41.59 18.63 -2.50
C SER A 605 41.60 20.05 -3.11
N THR A 606 42.70 20.47 -3.71
CA THR A 606 42.72 21.63 -4.62
C THR A 606 42.29 21.19 -6.02
N ASP A 607 40.99 21.26 -6.31
CA ASP A 607 40.49 21.11 -7.68
C ASP A 607 39.20 21.92 -7.88
N THR A 608 39.16 22.70 -8.96
CA THR A 608 37.96 23.41 -9.40
C THR A 608 37.13 22.50 -10.28
N VAL A 609 36.18 21.78 -9.67
CA VAL A 609 35.02 21.30 -10.43
C VAL A 609 34.26 22.55 -10.90
N ASP A 610 34.00 22.66 -12.20
CA ASP A 610 33.33 23.83 -12.75
C ASP A 610 31.85 23.85 -12.33
N VAL A 611 31.43 24.92 -11.67
CA VAL A 611 30.06 25.12 -11.17
C VAL A 611 29.50 26.43 -11.72
N ASN A 612 29.52 26.58 -13.05
CA ASN A 612 28.75 27.59 -13.76
C ASN A 612 28.07 27.02 -15.03
N THR A 613 26.84 26.53 -14.83
CA THR A 613 25.62 26.87 -15.60
C THR A 613 25.74 27.26 -17.08
N PRO A 614 24.82 26.75 -17.92
CA PRO A 614 23.59 27.52 -18.11
C PRO A 614 22.44 27.21 -17.15
N ILE A 615 21.51 28.16 -17.06
CA ILE A 615 20.13 27.90 -16.64
C ILE A 615 19.38 27.53 -17.92
N ASP A 616 19.16 26.23 -18.13
CA ASP A 616 18.24 25.78 -19.18
C ASP A 616 16.80 25.91 -18.68
N SER A 617 16.27 27.12 -18.80
CA SER A 617 14.82 27.30 -18.94
C SER A 617 14.40 26.65 -20.26
N PRO A 618 13.47 25.69 -20.28
CA PRO A 618 12.85 25.23 -21.52
C PRO A 618 12.11 26.42 -22.14
N SER A 619 12.68 26.99 -23.20
CA SER A 619 12.04 28.04 -23.97
C SER A 619 10.73 27.52 -24.56
N SER A 620 9.62 28.22 -24.33
CA SER A 620 8.38 27.97 -25.06
C SER A 620 8.43 28.69 -26.42
N PRO A 621 8.38 27.92 -27.52
CA PRO A 621 7.61 28.31 -28.70
C PRO A 621 6.53 27.22 -28.92
N ALA A 622 5.32 27.37 -28.40
CA ALA A 622 4.30 28.32 -28.85
C ALA A 622 3.77 28.03 -30.26
N THR A 623 2.77 27.13 -30.33
CA THR A 623 1.59 27.33 -31.19
C THR A 623 0.37 26.96 -30.34
N PRO A 624 -0.70 27.76 -30.29
CA PRO A 624 -1.91 27.39 -29.58
C PRO A 624 -2.67 26.32 -30.37
N VAL A 625 -2.40 25.05 -30.08
CA VAL A 625 -3.35 23.97 -30.38
C VAL A 625 -4.54 24.19 -29.44
N ASN A 626 -5.74 24.32 -30.00
CA ASN A 626 -6.94 24.68 -29.23
C ASN A 626 -7.21 23.65 -28.13
N ALA A 627 -6.95 24.04 -26.88
CA ALA A 627 -7.49 23.33 -25.73
C ALA A 627 -9.02 23.49 -25.71
N ILE A 628 -9.74 22.41 -25.39
CA ILE A 628 -11.17 22.49 -25.08
C ILE A 628 -11.29 23.12 -23.69
N ASN A 629 -11.40 24.46 -23.68
CA ASN A 629 -11.27 25.30 -22.48
C ASN A 629 -12.50 25.18 -21.56
N ALA A 630 -12.63 24.10 -20.80
CA ALA A 630 -13.62 24.04 -19.73
C ALA A 630 -13.27 25.08 -18.65
N ALA A 631 -14.09 26.13 -18.52
CA ALA A 631 -13.87 27.15 -17.51
C ALA A 631 -14.42 26.66 -16.16
N TYR A 632 -13.54 26.15 -15.31
CA TYR A 632 -13.85 25.79 -13.93
C TYR A 632 -13.86 27.04 -13.02
N HIS A 633 -14.88 27.15 -12.20
CA HIS A 633 -15.11 28.24 -11.26
C HIS A 633 -15.37 27.66 -9.86
N PRO A 634 -14.36 27.60 -8.98
CA PRO A 634 -14.52 27.19 -7.59
C PRO A 634 -15.25 28.28 -6.79
N LEU A 635 -15.96 27.88 -5.73
CA LEU A 635 -16.50 28.82 -4.76
C LEU A 635 -15.37 29.47 -3.95
N ALA A 636 -15.25 30.79 -4.08
CA ALA A 636 -14.28 31.58 -3.31
C ALA A 636 -14.46 31.37 -1.79
N HIS A 637 -13.35 31.04 -1.12
CA HIS A 637 -13.26 30.83 0.33
C HIS A 637 -14.07 29.65 0.91
N PHE A 638 -14.52 28.70 0.09
CA PHE A 638 -15.09 27.46 0.63
C PHE A 638 -14.06 26.68 1.47
N ILE A 639 -14.47 26.22 2.65
CA ILE A 639 -13.70 25.30 3.50
C ILE A 639 -14.65 24.22 4.02
N PRO A 640 -14.44 22.93 3.67
CA PRO A 640 -15.23 21.85 4.25
C PRO A 640 -14.96 21.75 5.76
N SER A 641 -16.03 21.68 6.56
CA SER A 641 -15.98 21.63 8.02
C SER A 641 -15.38 20.34 8.60
N GLY A 642 -15.22 19.31 7.76
CA GLY A 642 -14.61 18.02 8.04
C GLY A 642 -15.29 16.91 7.23
N THR A 643 -14.69 15.73 7.14
CA THR A 643 -15.40 14.53 6.68
C THR A 643 -16.22 13.97 7.84
N GLN A 644 -17.50 13.75 7.61
CA GLN A 644 -18.48 13.21 8.55
C GLN A 644 -18.13 11.78 8.98
N GLY A 645 -18.49 11.40 10.21
CA GLY A 645 -18.42 10.02 10.71
C GLY A 645 -19.79 9.34 10.76
N GLN A 646 -19.93 8.38 11.67
CA GLN A 646 -21.17 7.62 11.89
C GLN A 646 -22.30 8.47 12.51
N GLU A 647 -22.02 9.71 12.91
CA GLU A 647 -23.04 10.66 13.36
C GLU A 647 -23.90 11.18 12.17
N PRO A 648 -25.24 11.30 12.30
CA PRO A 648 -26.14 11.58 11.18
C PRO A 648 -26.27 13.09 10.86
N TRP A 649 -25.14 13.79 10.75
CA TRP A 649 -25.05 15.26 10.82
C TRP A 649 -24.79 15.97 9.48
N CYS A 650 -25.25 15.42 8.35
CA CYS A 650 -24.90 15.95 7.04
C CYS A 650 -25.31 17.44 6.87
N SER A 651 -26.50 17.84 7.33
CA SER A 651 -26.93 19.25 7.31
C SER A 651 -26.03 20.16 8.14
N GLU A 652 -25.50 19.68 9.27
CA GLU A 652 -24.65 20.43 10.19
C GLU A 652 -23.21 20.52 9.67
N TYR A 653 -22.71 19.51 8.96
CA TYR A 653 -21.45 19.60 8.20
C TYR A 653 -21.56 20.63 7.07
N ILE A 654 -22.66 20.65 6.30
CA ILE A 654 -22.91 21.70 5.30
C ILE A 654 -23.04 23.08 5.96
N SER A 655 -23.85 23.20 7.01
CA SER A 655 -24.13 24.48 7.68
C SER A 655 -22.89 25.05 8.36
N ALA A 656 -22.03 24.22 8.97
CA ALA A 656 -20.76 24.67 9.52
C ALA A 656 -19.84 25.24 8.45
N SER A 657 -19.76 24.60 7.27
CA SER A 657 -19.04 25.15 6.12
C SER A 657 -19.65 26.47 5.65
N ALA A 658 -20.98 26.57 5.55
CA ALA A 658 -21.68 27.80 5.14
C ALA A 658 -21.45 28.96 6.10
N ILE A 659 -21.53 28.73 7.41
CA ILE A 659 -21.25 29.74 8.43
C ILE A 659 -19.77 30.19 8.38
N ASN A 660 -18.83 29.29 8.08
CA ASN A 660 -17.42 29.64 7.86
C ASN A 660 -17.25 30.51 6.60
N THR A 661 -17.83 30.13 5.47
CA THR A 661 -17.78 30.89 4.19
C THR A 661 -18.38 32.29 4.34
N VAL A 662 -19.60 32.40 4.90
CA VAL A 662 -20.27 33.68 5.16
C VAL A 662 -19.47 34.57 6.12
N ASN A 663 -18.70 33.99 7.04
CA ASN A 663 -17.81 34.72 7.93
C ASN A 663 -16.42 35.00 7.36
N GLN A 664 -16.14 34.60 6.11
CA GLN A 664 -14.83 34.72 5.44
C GLN A 664 -13.70 34.07 6.26
N ILE A 665 -14.02 32.96 6.94
CA ILE A 665 -13.06 32.16 7.71
C ILE A 665 -12.05 31.55 6.73
N THR A 666 -10.83 32.08 6.70
CA THR A 666 -9.82 31.67 5.73
C THR A 666 -9.02 30.44 6.18
N ALA A 667 -8.25 29.89 5.24
CA ALA A 667 -7.26 28.85 5.49
C ALA A 667 -6.20 29.19 6.56
N ALA A 668 -5.98 30.48 6.87
CA ALA A 668 -5.06 30.92 7.92
C ALA A 668 -5.69 30.93 9.33
N THR A 669 -7.02 30.85 9.43
CA THR A 669 -7.74 30.89 10.72
C THR A 669 -7.43 29.64 11.54
N PRO A 670 -7.07 29.74 12.84
CA PRO A 670 -6.84 28.59 13.71
C PRO A 670 -8.03 27.63 13.74
N GLN A 671 -7.78 26.33 13.92
CA GLN A 671 -8.81 25.29 13.77
C GLN A 671 -9.88 25.37 14.87
N GLU A 672 -9.46 25.70 16.08
CA GLU A 672 -10.28 26.00 17.25
C GLU A 672 -11.17 27.24 17.11
N SER A 673 -10.90 28.09 16.11
CA SER A 673 -11.67 29.32 15.81
C SER A 673 -12.66 29.15 14.65
N ARG A 674 -12.86 27.92 14.14
CA ARG A 674 -13.81 27.64 13.04
C ARG A 674 -15.10 27.00 13.57
N VAL A 675 -16.21 27.22 12.88
CA VAL A 675 -17.47 26.51 13.16
C VAL A 675 -17.36 25.08 12.64
N THR A 676 -17.83 24.13 13.44
CA THR A 676 -17.83 22.68 13.16
C THR A 676 -19.24 22.11 13.27
N ALA A 677 -19.51 20.95 12.65
CA ALA A 677 -20.81 20.27 12.77
C ALA A 677 -21.20 20.02 14.23
N GLN A 678 -20.25 19.60 15.07
CA GLN A 678 -20.42 19.49 16.52
C GLN A 678 -20.84 20.83 17.15
N GLY A 679 -20.20 21.95 16.78
CA GLY A 679 -20.55 23.27 17.28
C GLY A 679 -21.96 23.71 16.89
N VAL A 680 -22.40 23.34 15.68
CA VAL A 680 -23.77 23.57 15.19
C VAL A 680 -24.78 22.69 15.95
N MET A 681 -24.52 21.40 16.14
CA MET A 681 -25.35 20.52 16.99
C MET A 681 -25.47 21.02 18.43
N GLN A 682 -24.37 21.52 19.00
CA GLN A 682 -24.33 22.19 20.31
C GLN A 682 -25.00 23.58 20.32
N ALA A 683 -25.59 24.04 19.22
CA ALA A 683 -26.48 25.21 19.22
C ALA A 683 -27.92 24.80 19.58
N PHE A 684 -28.38 23.64 19.09
CA PHE A 684 -29.72 23.11 19.37
C PHE A 684 -29.76 22.39 20.72
N TYR A 685 -28.68 21.67 21.06
CA TYR A 685 -28.62 20.81 22.24
C TYR A 685 -27.49 21.24 23.22
N PRO A 686 -27.52 22.47 23.76
CA PRO A 686 -26.39 23.05 24.52
C PRO A 686 -26.04 22.32 25.83
N ASN A 687 -26.94 21.48 26.35
CA ASN A 687 -26.78 20.75 27.61
C ASN A 687 -26.49 19.24 27.42
N VAL A 688 -26.28 18.78 26.18
CA VAL A 688 -26.10 17.34 25.85
C VAL A 688 -24.60 16.99 25.73
N GLY A 689 -24.20 15.90 26.37
CA GLY A 689 -22.83 15.39 26.32
C GLY A 689 -22.46 14.85 24.94
N LEU A 690 -21.19 15.00 24.53
CA LEU A 690 -20.74 14.76 23.16
C LEU A 690 -21.08 13.35 22.61
N ASP A 691 -20.97 12.31 23.43
CA ASP A 691 -21.22 10.94 22.95
C ASP A 691 -22.72 10.60 22.82
N GLN A 692 -23.58 11.26 23.59
CA GLN A 692 -25.03 11.25 23.36
C GLN A 692 -25.42 12.10 22.15
N LEU A 693 -24.75 13.23 21.95
CA LEU A 693 -25.00 14.14 20.83
C LEU A 693 -24.77 13.44 19.48
N LYS A 694 -23.73 12.60 19.37
CA LYS A 694 -23.38 11.84 18.15
C LYS A 694 -24.49 10.90 17.66
N THR A 695 -25.39 10.46 18.54
CA THR A 695 -26.53 9.59 18.18
C THR A 695 -27.82 10.38 17.94
N MET A 696 -27.75 11.71 17.84
CA MET A 696 -28.90 12.59 17.64
C MET A 696 -28.84 13.28 16.27
N SER A 697 -30.00 13.37 15.62
CA SER A 697 -30.21 14.16 14.40
C SER A 697 -30.46 15.65 14.69
N GLY A 698 -30.34 16.47 13.64
CA GLY A 698 -30.80 17.85 13.64
C GLY A 698 -32.30 18.01 13.88
N VAL A 699 -32.69 19.25 14.22
CA VAL A 699 -34.07 19.65 14.57
C VAL A 699 -34.90 20.05 13.35
N ASN A 700 -36.12 20.57 13.57
CA ASN A 700 -36.96 21.11 12.50
C ASN A 700 -36.41 22.44 11.97
N ILE A 701 -36.65 22.76 10.69
CA ILE A 701 -36.03 23.90 9.98
C ILE A 701 -36.21 25.25 10.68
N ASP A 702 -37.37 25.52 11.29
CA ASP A 702 -37.62 26.74 12.06
C ASP A 702 -36.69 26.88 13.27
N GLU A 703 -36.57 25.83 14.07
CA GLU A 703 -35.69 25.76 15.24
C GLU A 703 -34.22 25.79 14.82
N TYR A 704 -33.91 25.14 13.71
CA TYR A 704 -32.58 25.09 13.11
C TYR A 704 -32.09 26.49 12.72
N LEU A 705 -32.87 27.20 11.89
CA LEU A 705 -32.56 28.58 11.47
C LEU A 705 -32.45 29.53 12.67
N LYS A 706 -33.36 29.40 13.66
CA LYS A 706 -33.34 30.24 14.88
C LYS A 706 -32.06 30.08 15.71
N ALA A 707 -31.59 28.85 15.94
CA ALA A 707 -30.39 28.68 16.77
C ALA A 707 -29.09 29.08 16.03
N ILE A 708 -28.99 28.88 14.71
CA ILE A 708 -27.83 29.39 13.96
C ILE A 708 -27.85 30.93 13.85
N GLN A 709 -29.03 31.54 13.68
CA GLN A 709 -29.19 33.00 13.72
C GLN A 709 -28.81 33.56 15.09
N SER A 710 -29.25 32.91 16.18
CA SER A 710 -28.95 33.33 17.55
C SER A 710 -27.47 33.19 17.91
N LYS A 711 -26.85 32.04 17.61
CA LYS A 711 -25.47 31.71 18.01
C LYS A 711 -24.40 32.27 17.07
N TYR A 712 -24.67 32.31 15.77
CA TYR A 712 -23.67 32.64 14.73
C TYR A 712 -24.00 33.88 13.91
N GLN A 713 -25.18 34.50 14.11
CA GLN A 713 -25.63 35.69 13.35
C GLN A 713 -25.65 35.43 11.83
N VAL A 714 -25.96 34.19 11.43
CA VAL A 714 -26.07 33.74 10.03
C VAL A 714 -27.40 33.02 9.82
N THR A 715 -28.00 33.17 8.64
CA THR A 715 -29.20 32.44 8.21
C THR A 715 -29.15 32.14 6.71
N ALA A 716 -30.00 31.21 6.26
CA ALA A 716 -30.33 30.96 4.85
C ALA A 716 -31.81 31.26 4.55
N ASP A 717 -32.19 31.18 3.29
CA ASP A 717 -33.57 30.98 2.82
C ASP A 717 -33.74 29.53 2.33
N VAL A 718 -34.92 28.93 2.53
CA VAL A 718 -35.15 27.49 2.28
C VAL A 718 -36.40 27.23 1.44
N GLU A 719 -36.21 26.63 0.26
CA GLU A 719 -37.27 26.42 -0.74
C GLU A 719 -37.33 24.96 -1.22
N ASN A 720 -38.55 24.39 -1.33
CA ASN A 720 -38.77 23.01 -1.79
C ASN A 720 -38.75 22.87 -3.33
N ARG A 721 -37.69 23.39 -3.96
CA ARG A 721 -37.40 23.32 -5.40
C ARG A 721 -35.89 23.21 -5.65
N THR A 722 -35.51 22.93 -6.89
CA THR A 722 -34.16 23.20 -7.42
C THR A 722 -34.03 24.66 -7.86
N LEU A 723 -32.80 25.13 -8.01
CA LEU A 723 -32.47 26.41 -8.64
C LEU A 723 -32.11 26.19 -10.12
N SER A 724 -32.27 27.21 -10.96
CA SER A 724 -31.70 27.20 -12.32
C SER A 724 -30.17 27.32 -12.28
N PHE A 725 -29.48 26.97 -13.38
CA PHE A 725 -28.03 27.16 -13.45
C PHE A 725 -27.62 28.62 -13.19
N ASP A 726 -28.36 29.59 -13.73
CA ASP A 726 -28.05 31.03 -13.54
C ASP A 726 -28.29 31.48 -12.10
N GLU A 727 -29.29 30.93 -11.41
CA GLU A 727 -29.48 31.14 -9.97
C GLU A 727 -28.32 30.54 -9.16
N VAL A 728 -27.90 29.31 -9.47
CA VAL A 728 -26.76 28.66 -8.81
C VAL A 728 -25.46 29.45 -9.03
N LYS A 729 -25.16 29.77 -10.30
CA LYS A 729 -23.97 30.53 -10.71
C LYS A 729 -23.91 31.88 -9.99
N LYS A 730 -25.02 32.60 -9.91
CA LYS A 730 -25.12 33.91 -9.24
C LYS A 730 -24.81 33.85 -7.75
N GLU A 731 -25.26 32.83 -7.03
CA GLU A 731 -24.95 32.68 -5.60
C GLU A 731 -23.47 32.33 -5.40
N LEU A 732 -22.91 31.44 -6.25
CA LEU A 732 -21.49 31.06 -6.22
C LEU A 732 -20.56 32.23 -6.59
N ASP A 733 -20.89 33.01 -7.62
CA ASP A 733 -20.22 34.27 -8.00
C ASP A 733 -20.23 35.28 -6.83
N ALA A 734 -21.28 35.28 -6.01
CA ALA A 734 -21.42 36.12 -4.82
C ALA A 734 -20.74 35.52 -3.57
N GLY A 735 -19.95 34.45 -3.72
CA GLY A 735 -19.24 33.80 -2.62
C GLY A 735 -20.15 33.00 -1.67
N GLN A 736 -21.34 32.59 -2.10
CA GLN A 736 -22.27 31.79 -1.30
C GLN A 736 -22.39 30.36 -1.84
N MET A 737 -22.23 29.37 -0.95
CA MET A 737 -22.56 27.98 -1.25
C MET A 737 -24.07 27.75 -1.25
N ILE A 738 -24.50 26.69 -1.93
CA ILE A 738 -25.89 26.23 -1.93
C ILE A 738 -25.93 24.83 -1.32
N GLN A 739 -26.77 24.63 -0.31
CA GLN A 739 -27.08 23.30 0.19
C GLN A 739 -28.16 22.68 -0.70
N MET A 740 -27.86 21.54 -1.29
CA MET A 740 -28.87 20.65 -1.87
C MET A 740 -29.30 19.63 -0.81
N ASP A 741 -30.59 19.60 -0.51
CA ASP A 741 -31.18 18.47 0.20
C ASP A 741 -31.75 17.52 -0.85
N ALA A 742 -31.17 16.34 -0.90
CA ALA A 742 -31.47 15.28 -1.85
C ALA A 742 -32.16 14.10 -1.16
N TYR A 743 -33.10 13.49 -1.86
CA TYR A 743 -33.96 12.41 -1.36
C TYR A 743 -33.95 11.26 -2.37
N ASP A 744 -34.18 10.02 -1.95
CA ASP A 744 -34.35 8.91 -2.89
C ASP A 744 -35.52 9.24 -3.85
N GLN A 745 -35.25 9.14 -5.15
CA GLN A 745 -36.23 9.34 -6.22
C GLN A 745 -37.45 8.41 -6.10
N ASN A 746 -37.29 7.26 -5.44
CA ASN A 746 -38.29 6.21 -5.31
C ASN A 746 -39.10 6.29 -4.00
N GLU A 747 -38.69 7.14 -3.05
CA GLU A 747 -39.39 7.29 -1.78
C GLU A 747 -40.68 8.13 -1.91
N THR A 748 -41.73 7.67 -1.23
CA THR A 748 -43.09 8.19 -1.27
C THR A 748 -43.51 8.92 0.01
N LEU A 749 -42.79 8.70 1.12
CA LEU A 749 -42.96 9.43 2.38
C LEU A 749 -42.71 10.94 2.19
N PRO A 750 -43.40 11.82 2.94
CA PRO A 750 -43.18 13.27 2.86
C PRO A 750 -41.72 13.67 3.16
N LYS A 751 -41.15 14.55 2.33
CA LYS A 751 -39.78 15.09 2.53
C LYS A 751 -39.63 15.70 3.93
N GLY A 752 -38.57 15.32 4.65
CA GLY A 752 -38.28 15.81 5.99
C GLY A 752 -39.28 15.32 7.06
N SER A 753 -39.96 14.20 6.80
CA SER A 753 -40.68 13.42 7.82
C SER A 753 -39.81 12.27 8.32
N GLU A 754 -40.26 11.59 9.39
CA GLU A 754 -39.53 10.48 10.00
C GLU A 754 -39.44 9.27 9.05
N GLY A 755 -38.22 8.90 8.67
CA GLY A 755 -37.94 7.87 7.66
C GLY A 755 -37.73 8.44 6.25
N ASN A 756 -37.88 9.74 6.04
CA ASN A 756 -37.48 10.42 4.79
C ASN A 756 -36.89 11.81 5.07
N GLU A 757 -35.93 11.88 5.99
CA GLU A 757 -35.15 13.09 6.30
C GLU A 757 -34.33 13.59 5.10
N GLY A 758 -33.80 12.68 4.27
CA GLY A 758 -32.92 12.97 3.13
C GLY A 758 -31.44 13.17 3.52
N HIS A 759 -30.60 13.40 2.51
CA HIS A 759 -29.16 13.68 2.65
C HIS A 759 -28.82 15.10 2.17
N ALA A 760 -27.91 15.78 2.88
CA ALA A 760 -27.46 17.13 2.57
C ALA A 760 -26.09 17.10 1.90
N LEU A 761 -25.98 17.74 0.74
CA LEU A 761 -24.73 18.00 0.03
C LEU A 761 -24.65 19.50 -0.30
N ALA A 762 -23.50 19.98 -0.78
CA ALA A 762 -23.38 21.37 -1.21
C ALA A 762 -22.84 21.52 -2.62
N ILE A 763 -23.42 22.44 -3.39
CA ILE A 763 -22.78 22.95 -4.60
C ILE A 763 -21.69 23.94 -4.17
N VAL A 764 -20.46 23.69 -4.62
CA VAL A 764 -19.23 24.40 -4.22
C VAL A 764 -18.38 24.88 -5.40
N GLY A 765 -18.90 24.76 -6.62
CA GLY A 765 -18.26 25.25 -7.85
C GLY A 765 -19.09 24.91 -9.08
N TYR A 766 -18.67 25.37 -10.24
CA TYR A 766 -19.28 25.02 -11.54
C TYR A 766 -18.24 24.98 -12.68
N ILE A 767 -18.59 24.33 -13.78
CA ILE A 767 -17.82 24.26 -15.03
C ILE A 767 -18.69 24.77 -16.18
N LEU A 768 -18.19 25.73 -16.96
CA LEU A 768 -18.84 26.24 -18.18
C LEU A 768 -18.32 25.57 -19.46
N PRO A 769 -19.16 25.46 -20.50
CA PRO A 769 -18.75 25.04 -21.84
C PRO A 769 -17.68 25.95 -22.45
N ALA A 770 -16.83 25.35 -23.29
CA ALA A 770 -15.65 26.00 -23.86
C ALA A 770 -15.94 27.13 -24.87
N ASP A 771 -17.18 27.25 -25.36
CA ASP A 771 -17.68 28.38 -26.15
C ASP A 771 -18.53 29.38 -25.33
N GLY A 772 -18.76 29.10 -24.05
CA GLY A 772 -19.58 29.91 -23.14
C GLY A 772 -21.09 29.75 -23.29
N ASP A 773 -21.60 28.94 -24.23
CA ASP A 773 -23.03 28.82 -24.50
C ASP A 773 -23.70 27.74 -23.63
N THR A 774 -24.14 28.13 -22.44
CA THR A 774 -24.89 27.29 -21.48
C THR A 774 -26.30 26.89 -21.95
N THR A 775 -26.77 27.40 -23.10
CA THR A 775 -28.06 26.98 -23.69
C THR A 775 -27.86 25.81 -24.66
N LYS A 776 -26.77 25.85 -25.42
CA LYS A 776 -26.33 24.86 -26.42
C LYS A 776 -25.55 23.69 -25.81
N HIS A 777 -24.92 23.88 -24.66
CA HIS A 777 -24.14 22.88 -23.94
C HIS A 777 -24.52 22.84 -22.48
N ALA A 778 -24.51 21.66 -21.85
CA ALA A 778 -24.75 21.56 -20.41
C ALA A 778 -23.49 22.02 -19.63
N PRO A 779 -23.59 23.04 -18.75
CA PRO A 779 -22.60 23.25 -17.70
C PRO A 779 -22.77 22.22 -16.57
N TYR A 780 -21.73 22.03 -15.76
CA TYR A 780 -21.71 21.09 -14.65
C TYR A 780 -21.57 21.81 -13.30
N TYR A 781 -22.14 21.24 -12.25
CA TYR A 781 -21.91 21.62 -10.85
C TYR A 781 -20.77 20.79 -10.25
N GLU A 782 -19.96 21.40 -9.41
CA GLU A 782 -19.12 20.68 -8.44
C GLU A 782 -19.88 20.56 -7.11
N VAL A 783 -19.95 19.35 -6.57
CA VAL A 783 -20.74 19.01 -5.38
C VAL A 783 -19.86 18.36 -4.32
N TRP A 784 -19.92 18.87 -3.09
CA TRP A 784 -19.28 18.29 -1.91
C TRP A 784 -20.28 17.39 -1.15
N ASN A 785 -19.90 16.13 -0.95
CA ASN A 785 -20.58 15.19 -0.07
C ASN A 785 -19.88 15.18 1.31
N PRO A 786 -20.57 15.47 2.43
CA PRO A 786 -20.01 15.38 3.78
C PRO A 786 -19.34 14.04 4.12
N TRP A 787 -19.79 12.93 3.51
CA TRP A 787 -19.21 11.60 3.72
C TRP A 787 -17.80 11.44 3.15
N TRP A 788 -17.38 12.30 2.22
CA TRP A 788 -16.14 12.13 1.46
C TRP A 788 -15.08 13.20 1.78
N GLY A 789 -13.83 12.88 1.45
CA GLY A 789 -12.70 13.82 1.50
C GLY A 789 -12.54 14.66 0.22
N TYR A 790 -13.50 14.57 -0.70
CA TYR A 790 -13.43 15.09 -2.07
C TYR A 790 -14.81 15.52 -2.59
N THR A 791 -14.81 16.14 -3.77
CA THR A 791 -15.99 16.59 -4.52
C THR A 791 -16.27 15.67 -5.71
N PHE A 792 -17.50 15.72 -6.22
CA PHE A 792 -17.94 15.04 -7.45
C PHE A 792 -18.69 16.01 -8.36
N TYR A 793 -19.04 15.59 -9.58
CA TYR A 793 -19.65 16.47 -10.58
C TYR A 793 -21.03 15.98 -11.03
N VAL A 794 -21.95 16.91 -11.27
CA VAL A 794 -23.33 16.64 -11.71
C VAL A 794 -23.73 17.66 -12.77
N SER A 795 -24.26 17.23 -13.91
CA SER A 795 -24.73 18.15 -14.96
C SER A 795 -25.89 19.02 -14.48
N SER A 796 -25.93 20.28 -14.92
CA SER A 796 -27.03 21.20 -14.59
C SER A 796 -28.38 20.79 -15.20
N LYS A 797 -28.38 19.86 -16.16
CA LYS A 797 -29.59 19.29 -16.78
C LYS A 797 -30.02 17.96 -16.12
N ALA A 798 -29.24 17.38 -15.21
CA ALA A 798 -29.52 16.08 -14.59
C ALA A 798 -30.78 16.13 -13.69
N THR A 799 -31.60 15.08 -13.73
CA THR A 799 -32.88 15.02 -12.99
C THR A 799 -32.81 14.22 -11.68
N TYR A 800 -31.75 13.42 -11.54
CA TYR A 800 -31.30 12.67 -10.36
C TYR A 800 -29.81 12.34 -10.56
N PHE A 801 -29.12 11.91 -9.50
CA PHE A 801 -27.72 11.47 -9.52
C PHE A 801 -27.52 10.30 -8.54
N ASN A 802 -26.54 9.44 -8.79
CA ASN A 802 -26.30 8.25 -7.98
C ASN A 802 -25.30 8.51 -6.83
N LEU A 803 -25.63 8.06 -5.61
CA LEU A 803 -24.71 7.98 -4.46
C LEU A 803 -24.90 6.64 -3.75
N GLU A 804 -23.83 5.89 -3.50
CA GLU A 804 -23.83 4.61 -2.75
C GLU A 804 -24.96 3.64 -3.19
N GLY A 805 -25.21 3.56 -4.50
CA GLY A 805 -26.26 2.71 -5.10
C GLY A 805 -27.69 3.25 -5.04
N THR A 806 -27.93 4.44 -4.45
CA THR A 806 -29.24 5.10 -4.36
C THR A 806 -29.37 6.24 -5.37
N GLN A 807 -30.52 6.34 -6.04
CA GLN A 807 -30.83 7.45 -6.95
C GLN A 807 -31.34 8.67 -6.16
N TYR A 808 -30.44 9.62 -5.89
CA TYR A 808 -30.75 10.85 -5.18
C TYR A 808 -31.27 11.95 -6.11
N LYS A 809 -32.32 12.62 -5.68
CA LYS A 809 -32.95 13.74 -6.37
C LYS A 809 -32.88 14.99 -5.52
N TRP A 810 -32.19 16.03 -6.01
CA TRP A 810 -32.21 17.36 -5.39
C TRP A 810 -33.65 17.90 -5.36
N ALA A 811 -34.19 18.12 -4.17
CA ALA A 811 -35.63 18.36 -4.02
C ALA A 811 -36.03 19.40 -2.94
N ARG A 812 -35.04 19.94 -2.21
CA ARG A 812 -35.11 21.13 -1.34
C ARG A 812 -33.75 21.85 -1.40
N THR A 813 -33.74 23.16 -1.25
CA THR A 813 -32.54 24.01 -1.38
C THR A 813 -32.43 24.96 -0.20
N TRP A 814 -31.21 25.16 0.32
CA TRP A 814 -30.87 26.30 1.19
C TRP A 814 -29.85 27.18 0.48
N HIS A 815 -30.22 28.46 0.29
CA HIS A 815 -29.43 29.45 -0.45
C HIS A 815 -29.54 30.83 0.21
N ASN A 816 -28.94 31.87 -0.37
CA ASN A 816 -28.89 33.22 0.21
C ASN A 816 -28.34 33.19 1.66
N TRP A 817 -27.30 32.39 1.88
CA TRP A 817 -26.60 32.31 3.16
C TRP A 817 -25.97 33.68 3.48
N ARG A 818 -26.30 34.26 4.63
CA ARG A 818 -26.04 35.68 4.90
C ARG A 818 -25.94 36.01 6.37
N LYS A 819 -25.17 37.05 6.71
CA LYS A 819 -25.14 37.62 8.07
C LYS A 819 -26.42 38.39 8.38
N VAL A 820 -26.90 38.28 9.60
CA VAL A 820 -28.17 38.87 10.07
C VAL A 820 -28.10 39.28 11.54
N THR A 821 -28.89 40.29 11.91
CA THR A 821 -29.18 40.59 13.32
C THR A 821 -30.20 39.58 13.88
N THR A 822 -30.33 39.56 15.20
CA THR A 822 -31.21 38.67 15.99
C THR A 822 -32.72 38.90 15.80
N SER A 823 -33.15 39.59 14.74
CA SER A 823 -34.56 39.84 14.41
C SER A 823 -34.86 39.87 12.90
N ALA A 824 -33.94 39.38 12.06
CA ALA A 824 -34.17 39.29 10.61
C ALA A 824 -35.12 38.13 10.25
N THR A 825 -36.03 38.37 9.30
CA THR A 825 -36.96 37.39 8.76
C THR A 825 -36.35 36.56 7.63
N THR A 826 -36.59 35.25 7.63
CA THR A 826 -36.21 34.31 6.56
C THR A 826 -37.33 34.10 5.54
N LYS A 827 -36.98 33.71 4.32
CA LYS A 827 -37.93 33.37 3.25
C LYS A 827 -38.26 31.87 3.26
N THR A 828 -38.76 31.37 4.40
CA THR A 828 -39.14 29.96 4.57
C THR A 828 -40.67 29.85 4.71
N ALA A 829 -41.30 29.03 3.88
CA ALA A 829 -42.75 28.84 3.95
C ALA A 829 -43.15 28.05 5.23
N PRO A 830 -44.30 28.35 5.88
CA PRO A 830 -44.67 27.72 7.16
C PRO A 830 -44.76 26.18 7.14
N VAL A 831 -45.05 25.58 5.98
CA VAL A 831 -45.08 24.11 5.79
C VAL A 831 -43.67 23.51 5.72
N ILE A 832 -42.69 24.26 5.19
CA ILE A 832 -41.27 23.85 5.13
C ILE A 832 -40.64 24.00 6.52
N ALA A 833 -41.01 25.05 7.25
CA ALA A 833 -40.51 25.38 8.58
C ALA A 833 -40.70 24.24 9.62
N GLN A 834 -41.70 23.37 9.42
CA GLN A 834 -42.00 22.21 10.30
C GLN A 834 -41.32 20.90 9.87
N GLN A 835 -40.61 20.86 8.74
CA GLN A 835 -39.88 19.66 8.28
C GLN A 835 -38.56 19.51 9.04
N LYS A 836 -38.08 18.28 9.24
CA LYS A 836 -36.70 18.00 9.68
C LYS A 836 -35.68 18.46 8.65
N VAL A 837 -34.49 18.80 9.12
CA VAL A 837 -33.28 18.90 8.28
C VAL A 837 -32.83 17.50 7.79
N ALA A 838 -32.01 17.45 6.76
CA ALA A 838 -31.47 16.20 6.22
C ALA A 838 -30.41 15.60 7.17
N SER A 839 -30.45 14.27 7.34
CA SER A 839 -29.82 13.57 8.48
C SER A 839 -29.46 12.13 8.13
N ALA A 840 -28.31 11.91 7.48
CA ALA A 840 -27.82 10.59 7.09
C ALA A 840 -26.32 10.41 7.44
N PRO A 841 -25.91 9.28 8.07
CA PRO A 841 -24.53 9.04 8.56
C PRO A 841 -23.54 8.60 7.46
N ASN A 842 -22.23 8.72 7.71
CA ASN A 842 -21.17 8.22 6.83
C ASN A 842 -20.75 6.77 7.20
N PRO A 843 -20.71 5.82 6.24
CA PRO A 843 -20.32 4.44 6.52
C PRO A 843 -18.86 4.10 6.96
N GLU A 844 -17.80 4.90 6.73
CA GLU A 844 -16.42 4.30 6.61
C GLU A 844 -15.20 4.73 7.51
N ALA A 845 -15.24 5.70 8.45
CA ALA A 845 -13.99 6.41 8.91
C ALA A 845 -13.24 5.95 10.23
N ILE A 846 -11.88 6.04 10.28
CA ILE A 846 -10.95 6.10 11.50
C ILE A 846 -9.46 6.54 11.16
N LYS A 847 -8.54 6.85 12.14
CA LYS A 847 -7.30 7.73 11.98
C LYS A 847 -5.97 7.36 12.78
N VAL A 848 -4.78 8.00 12.49
CA VAL A 848 -3.39 7.83 13.12
C VAL A 848 -2.46 9.12 13.02
N LYS A 849 -1.42 9.39 13.91
CA LYS A 849 -0.31 10.44 13.75
C LYS A 849 0.93 10.56 14.81
N THR A 850 2.25 10.34 14.45
CA THR A 850 3.44 11.29 14.15
C THR A 850 4.47 12.10 15.09
N LEU A 851 5.87 12.08 14.95
CA LEU A 851 7.01 12.96 15.57
C LEU A 851 8.56 12.91 14.94
N PRO A 852 9.63 13.89 14.97
CA PRO A 852 10.96 14.27 14.10
C PRO A 852 12.59 13.87 14.24
N GLN A 853 13.82 14.53 13.91
CA GLN A 853 15.36 14.25 14.41
C GLN A 853 16.78 15.02 13.97
N LEU A 854 17.87 15.28 14.85
CA LEU A 854 19.31 15.99 14.71
C LEU A 854 20.89 15.67 15.25
N SER A 855 21.96 14.89 14.75
CA SER A 855 23.50 15.21 14.51
C SER A 855 24.88 14.36 14.70
N PRO A 856 25.68 13.87 13.66
CA PRO A 856 27.24 13.50 13.65
C PRO A 856 28.31 13.64 12.37
N LYS A 857 29.61 13.06 12.33
CA LYS A 857 30.65 12.55 11.20
C LYS A 857 32.19 13.24 10.75
N VAL A 858 34.15 12.61 9.48
CA VAL A 858 34.92 11.58 8.44
C VAL A 858 36.57 11.64 8.51
N SER A 859 37.70 11.06 7.87
CA SER A 859 38.33 10.40 6.57
C SER A 859 39.80 9.74 6.64
N LEU A 860 40.58 9.03 5.70
CA LEU A 860 40.54 8.52 4.23
C LEU A 860 41.13 7.08 3.74
N TYR A 861 40.65 6.37 2.65
CA TYR A 861 41.19 5.07 1.96
C TYR A 861 41.13 4.98 0.38
N ASN A 862 41.78 4.00 -0.32
CA ASN A 862 41.80 3.71 -1.79
C ASN A 862 42.12 2.22 -2.16
N PRO A 863 41.42 1.52 -3.10
CA PRO A 863 41.64 0.09 -3.42
C PRO A 863 42.62 -0.24 -4.58
N LYS A 864 43.84 -0.76 -4.26
CA LYS A 864 44.64 -1.59 -5.22
C LYS A 864 45.75 -2.45 -4.59
N THR A 865 45.41 -3.33 -3.65
CA THR A 865 46.28 -4.42 -3.16
C THR A 865 45.43 -5.62 -2.73
N PRO A 866 45.84 -6.88 -3.03
CA PRO A 866 45.06 -8.07 -2.66
C PRO A 866 45.41 -8.59 -1.26
N ASN A 867 44.42 -8.70 -0.37
CA ASN A 867 44.50 -9.46 0.89
C ASN A 867 43.08 -9.67 1.48
N PRO A 868 42.82 -10.68 2.33
CA PRO A 868 42.71 -12.06 1.86
C PRO A 868 41.41 -12.74 2.32
N THR A 869 40.46 -12.95 1.39
CA THR A 869 39.19 -13.65 1.68
C THR A 869 38.83 -14.76 0.69
N ASP A 870 39.70 -15.10 -0.27
CA ASP A 870 39.50 -16.23 -1.20
C ASP A 870 39.77 -17.59 -0.54
N TYR A 871 38.96 -17.92 0.46
CA TYR A 871 38.80 -19.28 0.99
C TYR A 871 37.34 -19.53 1.41
N LEU A 872 36.46 -19.76 0.42
CA LEU A 872 35.91 -21.10 0.12
C LEU A 872 34.59 -21.02 -0.70
N PHE A 873 34.40 -22.03 -1.55
CA PHE A 873 33.16 -22.40 -2.26
C PHE A 873 32.67 -21.47 -3.38
N GLN A 874 33.13 -21.81 -4.60
CA GLN A 874 32.30 -21.75 -5.79
C GLN A 874 31.04 -22.62 -5.63
N ASP A 875 30.03 -22.34 -6.46
CA ASP A 875 28.92 -23.21 -6.86
C ASP A 875 28.10 -23.91 -5.75
N SER A 876 26.90 -23.38 -5.50
CA SER A 876 25.76 -24.20 -5.07
C SER A 876 24.58 -23.98 -6.03
N PRO A 877 24.02 -25.03 -6.65
CA PRO A 877 22.83 -24.91 -7.48
C PRO A 877 21.57 -24.76 -6.61
N LEU A 878 20.46 -24.32 -7.24
CA LEU A 878 19.11 -24.60 -6.74
C LEU A 878 18.91 -26.13 -6.66
N PRO A 879 18.25 -26.63 -5.61
CA PRO A 879 16.90 -27.14 -5.89
C PRO A 879 15.87 -27.00 -4.74
N GLN A 880 14.75 -26.36 -5.08
CA GLN A 880 13.36 -26.80 -4.87
C GLN A 880 12.79 -27.17 -3.48
N ASN A 881 11.57 -26.66 -3.24
CA ASN A 881 10.40 -27.36 -2.67
C ASN A 881 10.63 -28.48 -1.62
N ASN A 882 10.44 -28.18 -0.33
CA ASN A 882 9.72 -29.07 0.63
C ASN A 882 9.48 -28.51 2.05
N VAL A 883 10.09 -27.37 2.43
CA VAL A 883 10.06 -26.83 3.82
C VAL A 883 8.66 -26.73 4.44
N LEU A 884 7.65 -26.38 3.63
CA LEU A 884 6.27 -26.12 4.07
C LEU A 884 5.53 -27.33 4.67
N LYS A 885 6.02 -28.57 4.55
CA LYS A 885 5.29 -29.78 5.01
C LYS A 885 5.45 -30.11 6.51
N GLY A 886 6.38 -29.48 7.23
CA GLY A 886 6.68 -29.83 8.63
C GLY A 886 5.73 -29.25 9.68
N LEU A 887 5.01 -28.17 9.37
CA LEU A 887 4.56 -27.19 10.38
C LEU A 887 3.29 -27.55 11.18
N VAL A 888 2.69 -28.73 10.97
CA VAL A 888 1.38 -29.11 11.55
C VAL A 888 1.32 -28.98 13.08
N SER A 889 2.41 -29.24 13.80
CA SER A 889 2.50 -29.18 15.27
C SER A 889 2.73 -27.77 15.83
N GLU A 890 3.19 -26.82 15.02
CA GLU A 890 3.52 -25.45 15.43
C GLU A 890 2.39 -24.46 15.16
N MET A 891 1.33 -24.93 14.50
CA MET A 891 0.07 -24.22 14.38
C MET A 891 -0.62 -24.03 15.74
N LYS A 892 -1.41 -22.97 15.85
CA LYS A 892 -2.43 -22.73 16.89
C LYS A 892 -3.56 -23.78 16.80
N PRO A 893 -4.54 -23.81 17.73
CA PRO A 893 -5.76 -24.58 17.53
C PRO A 893 -6.42 -24.23 16.19
N SER A 894 -6.86 -25.25 15.47
CA SER A 894 -7.48 -25.10 14.16
C SER A 894 -8.86 -24.47 14.28
N ILE A 895 -9.03 -23.27 13.72
CA ILE A 895 -10.34 -22.68 13.48
C ILE A 895 -10.97 -23.45 12.32
N THR A 896 -12.17 -23.97 12.53
CA THR A 896 -12.78 -24.96 11.62
C THR A 896 -14.29 -24.80 11.62
N VAL A 897 -14.86 -24.69 10.43
CA VAL A 897 -16.30 -24.64 10.19
C VAL A 897 -16.76 -25.89 9.46
N TYR A 898 -17.93 -26.40 9.82
CA TYR A 898 -18.63 -27.40 9.05
C TYR A 898 -19.75 -26.71 8.27
N ALA A 899 -19.77 -26.89 6.94
CA ALA A 899 -20.82 -26.41 6.06
C ALA A 899 -21.84 -27.54 5.81
N PRO A 900 -22.93 -27.62 6.60
CA PRO A 900 -23.81 -28.80 6.61
C PRO A 900 -24.49 -29.05 5.25
N PHE A 901 -24.79 -27.99 4.50
CA PHE A 901 -25.41 -28.04 3.18
C PHE A 901 -24.55 -28.79 2.14
N TYR A 902 -23.24 -28.54 2.13
CA TYR A 902 -22.29 -29.20 1.22
C TYR A 902 -21.60 -30.42 1.84
N LYS A 903 -21.82 -30.67 3.15
CA LYS A 903 -21.09 -31.66 3.97
C LYS A 903 -19.57 -31.47 3.94
N ASP A 904 -19.14 -30.23 3.69
CA ASP A 904 -17.74 -29.83 3.57
C ASP A 904 -17.24 -29.26 4.90
N HIS A 905 -16.05 -29.67 5.35
CA HIS A 905 -15.32 -29.04 6.44
C HIS A 905 -14.26 -28.11 5.88
N PHE A 906 -14.26 -26.84 6.28
CA PHE A 906 -13.20 -25.89 5.98
C PHE A 906 -12.48 -25.54 7.28
N GLY A 907 -11.18 -25.35 7.22
CA GLY A 907 -10.46 -24.89 8.40
C GLY A 907 -9.12 -24.28 8.06
N TYR A 908 -8.70 -23.35 8.91
CA TYR A 908 -7.40 -22.74 8.85
C TYR A 908 -6.72 -22.75 10.22
N SER A 909 -5.43 -22.49 10.23
CA SER A 909 -4.71 -22.09 11.44
C SER A 909 -3.50 -21.26 11.08
N GLN A 910 -3.16 -20.32 11.95
CA GLN A 910 -1.87 -19.62 11.92
C GLN A 910 -0.85 -20.36 12.80
N SER A 911 0.44 -20.20 12.49
CA SER A 911 1.56 -20.62 13.33
C SER A 911 1.64 -19.78 14.61
N LYS A 912 2.27 -20.32 15.66
CA LYS A 912 2.38 -19.65 16.97
C LYS A 912 3.21 -18.36 16.96
N ASP A 913 4.10 -18.20 15.98
CA ASP A 913 4.89 -17.00 15.70
C ASP A 913 4.19 -16.00 14.75
N ASN A 914 2.97 -16.32 14.31
CA ASN A 914 2.17 -15.61 13.32
C ASN A 914 2.69 -15.63 11.86
N LEU A 915 3.84 -16.23 11.55
CA LEU A 915 4.53 -16.08 10.25
C LEU A 915 4.04 -16.99 9.11
N VAL A 916 3.23 -18.02 9.39
CA VAL A 916 2.71 -18.98 8.41
C VAL A 916 1.22 -19.22 8.65
N LEU A 917 0.45 -19.25 7.57
CA LEU A 917 -0.95 -19.70 7.56
C LEU A 917 -1.05 -21.09 6.90
N LYS A 918 -1.96 -21.92 7.42
CA LYS A 918 -2.31 -23.24 6.92
C LYS A 918 -3.81 -23.30 6.64
N ALA A 919 -4.21 -23.73 5.45
CA ALA A 919 -5.59 -23.97 5.05
C ALA A 919 -5.84 -25.46 4.71
N TRP A 920 -7.06 -25.95 4.91
CA TRP A 920 -7.53 -27.24 4.37
C TRP A 920 -9.04 -27.24 4.12
N TRP A 921 -9.46 -28.09 3.19
CA TRP A 921 -10.85 -28.38 2.89
C TRP A 921 -11.03 -29.91 2.86
N ASN A 922 -11.89 -30.45 3.72
CA ASN A 922 -12.09 -31.88 4.00
C ASN A 922 -10.76 -32.59 4.34
N ASN A 923 -10.72 -33.91 4.12
CA ASN A 923 -9.53 -34.76 4.24
C ASN A 923 -8.47 -34.52 3.12
N LYS A 924 -8.50 -33.37 2.42
CA LYS A 924 -7.44 -33.01 1.46
C LYS A 924 -6.17 -32.61 2.21
N SER A 925 -5.02 -32.79 1.56
CA SER A 925 -3.73 -32.33 2.08
C SER A 925 -3.77 -30.82 2.38
N PRO A 926 -3.35 -30.39 3.59
CA PRO A 926 -3.32 -28.98 3.94
C PRO A 926 -2.28 -28.22 3.13
N LYS A 927 -2.61 -26.96 2.81
CA LYS A 927 -1.76 -26.01 2.09
C LYS A 927 -1.20 -24.99 3.09
N PHE A 928 0.01 -24.51 2.85
CA PHE A 928 0.74 -23.60 3.75
C PHE A 928 1.40 -22.47 2.95
N ALA A 929 1.39 -21.26 3.49
CA ALA A 929 2.04 -20.09 2.90
C ALA A 929 2.48 -19.10 3.98
N PRO A 930 3.43 -18.18 3.70
CA PRO A 930 3.75 -17.07 4.60
C PRO A 930 2.51 -16.23 4.94
N ALA A 931 2.52 -15.62 6.12
CA ALA A 931 1.43 -14.77 6.58
C ALA A 931 1.69 -13.29 6.24
N THR A 932 1.60 -12.94 4.96
CA THR A 932 1.41 -11.54 4.52
C THR A 932 -0.05 -11.33 4.11
N ARG A 933 -0.55 -10.10 4.24
CA ARG A 933 -1.99 -9.81 4.18
C ARG A 933 -2.64 -10.12 2.82
N ASP A 934 -1.84 -10.08 1.76
CA ASP A 934 -2.26 -10.22 0.35
C ASP A 934 -2.14 -11.67 -0.16
N THR A 935 -1.97 -12.65 0.74
CA THR A 935 -1.76 -14.06 0.37
C THR A 935 -3.11 -14.75 0.12
N PRO A 936 -3.27 -15.60 -0.91
CA PRO A 936 -4.49 -16.38 -1.10
C PRO A 936 -4.92 -17.23 0.13
N ILE A 937 -4.00 -17.57 1.04
CA ILE A 937 -4.30 -18.30 2.28
C ILE A 937 -4.82 -17.38 3.41
N SER A 938 -4.48 -16.09 3.46
CA SER A 938 -5.14 -15.14 4.39
C SER A 938 -6.58 -14.89 3.97
N ASN A 939 -6.81 -14.67 2.68
CA ASN A 939 -8.16 -14.48 2.14
C ASN A 939 -9.08 -15.69 2.45
N PHE A 940 -8.57 -16.92 2.35
CA PHE A 940 -9.28 -18.13 2.76
C PHE A 940 -9.53 -18.22 4.28
N ALA A 941 -8.66 -17.66 5.12
CA ALA A 941 -8.86 -17.62 6.57
C ALA A 941 -10.00 -16.66 6.94
N ASP A 942 -9.97 -15.45 6.37
CA ASP A 942 -11.04 -14.44 6.54
C ASP A 942 -12.39 -14.99 6.02
N ASP A 943 -12.39 -15.66 4.87
CA ASP A 943 -13.56 -16.35 4.30
C ASP A 943 -14.16 -17.42 5.25
N VAL A 944 -13.31 -18.13 6.00
CA VAL A 944 -13.73 -19.17 6.95
C VAL A 944 -14.26 -18.56 8.25
N ASP A 945 -13.71 -17.42 8.70
CA ASP A 945 -14.26 -16.70 9.86
C ASP A 945 -15.63 -16.08 9.56
N ASP A 946 -15.84 -15.53 8.36
CA ASP A 946 -17.16 -15.10 7.88
C ASP A 946 -18.18 -16.27 7.89
N LEU A 947 -17.76 -17.46 7.46
CA LEU A 947 -18.60 -18.66 7.52
C LEU A 947 -18.93 -19.11 8.96
N ILE A 948 -18.07 -18.81 9.93
CA ILE A 948 -18.34 -19.03 11.35
C ILE A 948 -19.32 -17.97 11.87
N GLY A 949 -19.17 -16.71 11.48
CA GLY A 949 -20.11 -15.62 11.77
C GLY A 949 -21.53 -15.94 11.29
N LEU A 950 -21.70 -16.15 9.99
CA LEU A 950 -22.98 -16.54 9.38
C LEU A 950 -23.52 -17.86 9.95
N GLY A 951 -22.65 -18.82 10.27
CA GLY A 951 -23.03 -20.07 10.93
C GLY A 951 -23.60 -19.85 12.34
N ASN A 952 -23.06 -18.90 13.11
CA ASN A 952 -23.56 -18.54 14.43
C ASN A 952 -24.88 -17.76 14.35
N GLU A 953 -25.05 -16.86 13.38
CA GLU A 953 -26.31 -16.17 13.11
C GLU A 953 -27.43 -17.16 12.72
N ILE A 954 -27.12 -18.12 11.84
CA ILE A 954 -28.02 -19.22 11.50
C ILE A 954 -28.37 -20.03 12.76
N ASN A 955 -27.39 -20.46 13.56
CA ASN A 955 -27.66 -21.22 14.79
C ASN A 955 -28.51 -20.43 15.81
N ALA A 956 -28.33 -19.10 15.91
CA ALA A 956 -29.16 -18.24 16.75
C ALA A 956 -30.61 -18.15 16.23
N ALA A 957 -30.81 -18.04 14.91
CA ALA A 957 -32.13 -18.05 14.29
C ALA A 957 -32.81 -19.44 14.35
N LEU A 958 -32.04 -20.53 14.31
CA LEU A 958 -32.49 -21.93 14.40
C LEU A 958 -32.75 -22.41 15.84
N ALA A 959 -32.57 -21.56 16.85
CA ALA A 959 -32.95 -21.87 18.23
C ALA A 959 -34.48 -22.05 18.42
N GLY A 960 -35.29 -21.59 17.45
CA GLY A 960 -36.75 -21.82 17.38
C GLY A 960 -37.13 -23.06 16.57
N ASP A 961 -37.44 -24.16 17.28
CA ASP A 961 -38.01 -25.43 16.81
C ASP A 961 -37.37 -26.09 15.56
N TRP A 962 -36.45 -27.02 15.81
CA TRP A 962 -35.73 -27.81 14.81
C TRP A 962 -36.62 -28.64 13.87
N ALA A 963 -37.85 -29.00 14.27
CA ALA A 963 -38.67 -29.94 13.51
C ALA A 963 -39.09 -29.38 12.14
N THR A 964 -39.38 -28.08 12.04
CA THR A 964 -39.82 -27.47 10.78
C THR A 964 -38.66 -27.31 9.79
N ILE A 965 -37.46 -26.97 10.28
CA ILE A 965 -36.29 -26.70 9.43
C ILE A 965 -35.77 -27.96 8.75
N VAL A 966 -35.73 -29.11 9.44
CA VAL A 966 -35.29 -30.38 8.83
C VAL A 966 -36.13 -30.74 7.59
N LEU A 967 -37.44 -30.44 7.61
CA LEU A 967 -38.33 -30.68 6.48
C LEU A 967 -37.96 -29.82 5.25
N VAL A 968 -37.66 -28.53 5.47
CA VAL A 968 -37.22 -27.60 4.41
C VAL A 968 -35.86 -28.02 3.84
N LEU A 969 -34.92 -28.43 4.69
CA LEU A 969 -33.58 -28.85 4.27
C LEU A 969 -33.59 -30.14 3.43
N VAL A 970 -34.47 -31.10 3.74
CA VAL A 970 -34.62 -32.33 2.94
C VAL A 970 -35.23 -32.05 1.55
N ILE A 971 -36.16 -31.10 1.46
CA ILE A 971 -36.72 -30.64 0.18
C ILE A 971 -35.65 -29.88 -0.63
N ALA A 972 -34.85 -29.03 0.01
CA ALA A 972 -33.77 -28.29 -0.64
C ALA A 972 -32.66 -29.22 -1.18
N ALA A 973 -32.34 -30.29 -0.46
CA ALA A 973 -31.27 -31.22 -0.82
C ALA A 973 -31.60 -32.20 -1.97
N THR A 974 -32.76 -32.09 -2.62
CA THR A 974 -33.27 -33.08 -3.59
C THR A 974 -33.72 -32.54 -4.96
N ASN A 975 -33.54 -31.25 -5.28
CA ASN A 975 -33.82 -30.72 -6.62
C ASN A 975 -32.88 -29.56 -7.04
N PRO A 976 -32.55 -29.38 -8.34
CA PRO A 976 -31.51 -28.40 -8.75
C PRO A 976 -32.01 -26.95 -8.94
N GLU A 977 -33.30 -26.71 -9.18
CA GLU A 977 -33.82 -25.42 -9.68
C GLU A 977 -34.85 -24.77 -8.71
N ILE A 978 -34.51 -24.63 -7.44
CA ILE A 978 -35.49 -24.30 -6.39
C ILE A 978 -35.78 -22.79 -6.30
N MET A 979 -36.38 -22.22 -7.35
CA MET A 979 -37.32 -21.09 -7.21
C MET A 979 -38.72 -21.57 -6.76
N GLY A 980 -39.08 -22.83 -7.01
CA GLY A 980 -40.45 -23.34 -6.83
C GLY A 980 -40.94 -23.54 -5.38
N ALA A 981 -40.06 -23.53 -4.37
CA ALA A 981 -40.45 -23.88 -2.99
C ALA A 981 -41.05 -22.72 -2.18
N VAL A 982 -40.82 -21.46 -2.56
CA VAL A 982 -41.12 -20.28 -1.73
C VAL A 982 -42.59 -20.19 -1.34
N THR A 983 -43.50 -20.55 -2.24
CA THR A 983 -44.97 -20.48 -2.05
C THR A 983 -45.49 -21.45 -0.99
N ILE A 984 -44.81 -22.58 -0.76
CA ILE A 984 -45.20 -23.58 0.26
C ILE A 984 -44.69 -23.17 1.65
N LEU A 985 -43.61 -22.38 1.71
CA LEU A 985 -42.96 -21.96 2.96
C LEU A 985 -43.74 -20.84 3.67
N GLN A 986 -44.44 -19.98 2.93
CA GLN A 986 -45.20 -18.86 3.51
C GLN A 986 -46.35 -19.32 4.42
N THR A 987 -47.03 -20.43 4.12
CA THR A 987 -48.11 -20.96 4.96
C THR A 987 -47.63 -21.68 6.23
N LEU A 988 -46.36 -22.06 6.31
CA LEU A 988 -45.77 -22.68 7.51
C LEU A 988 -45.20 -21.64 8.49
N GLY A 989 -44.53 -20.59 8.00
CA GLY A 989 -43.88 -19.58 8.86
C GLY A 989 -44.83 -18.80 9.77
N VAL A 990 -46.10 -18.64 9.36
CA VAL A 990 -47.14 -17.95 10.15
C VAL A 990 -47.49 -18.70 11.44
N LEU A 991 -47.24 -20.02 11.52
CA LEU A 991 -47.61 -20.85 12.68
C LEU A 991 -46.49 -21.02 13.73
N SER A 992 -45.23 -20.71 13.41
CA SER A 992 -44.09 -20.85 14.32
C SER A 992 -43.43 -19.52 14.73
N GLY A 993 -43.79 -18.41 14.08
CA GLY A 993 -43.22 -17.08 14.37
C GLY A 993 -41.80 -16.85 13.86
N VAL A 994 -41.22 -17.82 13.15
CA VAL A 994 -39.88 -17.71 12.55
C VAL A 994 -39.96 -17.05 11.18
N ASN A 995 -39.18 -15.99 10.95
CA ASN A 995 -39.11 -15.29 9.66
C ASN A 995 -38.37 -16.15 8.62
N LEU A 996 -39.10 -17.01 7.90
CA LEU A 996 -38.52 -17.90 6.89
C LEU A 996 -37.82 -17.16 5.73
N MET A 997 -38.19 -15.91 5.39
CA MET A 997 -37.44 -15.16 4.37
C MET A 997 -36.06 -14.74 4.86
N PHE A 998 -35.91 -14.42 6.15
CA PHE A 998 -34.59 -14.20 6.75
C PHE A 998 -33.77 -15.49 6.70
N VAL A 999 -34.32 -16.61 7.20
CA VAL A 999 -33.64 -17.93 7.19
C VAL A 999 -33.22 -18.36 5.77
N VAL A 1000 -34.07 -18.15 4.75
CA VAL A 1000 -33.75 -18.48 3.35
C VAL A 1000 -32.69 -17.55 2.77
N LYS A 1001 -32.73 -16.24 3.03
CA LYS A 1001 -31.68 -15.31 2.58
C LYS A 1001 -30.33 -15.59 3.23
N THR A 1002 -30.28 -15.83 4.54
CA THR A 1002 -29.05 -16.16 5.25
C THR A 1002 -28.50 -17.52 4.80
N ALA A 1003 -29.36 -18.52 4.56
CA ALA A 1003 -28.94 -19.80 3.96
C ALA A 1003 -28.39 -19.64 2.53
N TYR A 1004 -28.95 -18.77 1.70
CA TYR A 1004 -28.43 -18.48 0.35
C TYR A 1004 -27.07 -17.77 0.40
N SER A 1005 -26.91 -16.77 1.28
CA SER A 1005 -25.62 -16.10 1.53
C SER A 1005 -24.55 -17.09 2.00
N TYR A 1006 -24.89 -17.96 2.96
CA TYR A 1006 -24.03 -19.04 3.45
C TYR A 1006 -23.62 -20.00 2.32
N ILE A 1007 -24.58 -20.39 1.46
CA ILE A 1007 -24.32 -21.22 0.28
C ILE A 1007 -23.36 -20.53 -0.70
N SER A 1008 -23.52 -19.23 -0.98
CA SER A 1008 -22.60 -18.49 -1.84
C SER A 1008 -21.18 -18.47 -1.26
N LYS A 1009 -21.03 -18.04 0.00
CA LYS A 1009 -19.73 -17.95 0.67
C LYS A 1009 -19.02 -19.30 0.71
N VAL A 1010 -19.72 -20.41 0.98
CA VAL A 1010 -19.14 -21.77 0.90
C VAL A 1010 -18.59 -22.08 -0.50
N ASN A 1011 -19.28 -21.66 -1.57
CA ASN A 1011 -18.77 -21.85 -2.93
C ASN A 1011 -17.54 -20.98 -3.22
N ASP A 1012 -17.47 -19.77 -2.69
CA ASP A 1012 -16.35 -18.86 -2.91
C ASP A 1012 -15.10 -19.29 -2.11
N THR A 1013 -15.25 -19.67 -0.84
CA THR A 1013 -14.18 -20.29 -0.02
C THR A 1013 -13.64 -21.57 -0.66
N LYS A 1014 -14.54 -22.33 -1.32
CA LYS A 1014 -14.21 -23.54 -2.08
C LYS A 1014 -13.50 -23.24 -3.41
N LYS A 1015 -13.78 -22.12 -4.08
CA LYS A 1015 -12.97 -21.60 -5.20
C LYS A 1015 -11.58 -21.20 -4.71
N GLN A 1016 -11.49 -20.41 -3.63
CA GLN A 1016 -10.22 -19.97 -3.04
C GLN A 1016 -9.31 -21.15 -2.67
N PHE A 1017 -9.83 -22.22 -2.05
CA PHE A 1017 -9.01 -23.40 -1.73
C PHE A 1017 -8.42 -24.13 -2.96
N ASN A 1018 -9.02 -23.94 -4.14
CA ASN A 1018 -8.55 -24.52 -5.40
C ASN A 1018 -7.69 -23.54 -6.23
N SER A 1019 -7.55 -22.26 -5.83
CA SER A 1019 -6.61 -21.30 -6.42
C SER A 1019 -5.33 -21.10 -5.60
N ILE A 1020 -5.41 -21.27 -4.28
CA ILE A 1020 -4.32 -21.90 -3.49
C ILE A 1020 -4.10 -23.31 -4.06
#